data_AF-A0A9P2YKI9-F1
#
_entry.id   AF-A0A9P2YKI9-F1
#
_cell.length_a   1.000
_cell.length_b   1.000
_cell.length_c   1.000
_cell.angle_alpha   90.00
_cell.angle_beta   90.00
_cell.angle_gamma   90.00
#
_symmetry.space_group_name_H-M   'P 1'
#
loop_
_entity.id
_entity.type
_entity.pdbx_description
1 polymer ?
#
loop_
_entity_poly.entity_id
_entity_poly.type
_entity_poly.pdbx_seq_one_letter_code
_entity_poly.pdbx_strand_id
1 'polypeptide(L)'
;MFDDIDAVKSSSSQIINAIFDGEGGFLDSRIAVVGYNDPGTNTFLNFTDQPKIDDRKTAAINAINSISVGGGGDFPELVNSGLLRALSGGAGEWNKEAISRSIILFGDAPPKDTELRAQVLELAANIGVSIPSTLRSMSIVGDIETSSVTTGLTATRFSVSTVDAEGTEETFPVQIFTILIGNDPTTATDFNSLATETGGKAFTAADAGEIVPKILEVIDEVTTIVTLAVSPGSVTEDGTTNFVYTFTRTGATTDALTVNYTVGGTATFNTDYTQTGAASFASTTGTVTFAADSSTATVTIDPTADTNVEDDETVTLNLASGTGYTVGTTDAVVGIITNTDTDTETPGNQAPTNLALSATTVDENVPVNTVIGTFSTTDPDTGNSFTYSLIAGTGDTDNTAFSIVGNQLQINNSPDFETKNSYSIRVKTTDQGGLSFEKTLTITVNDVNETPGNQAPTNLALSATTVNENVPVNTVIGTFSSTDPDSGNTFTYSLIAGTGDTDNSAFSIVGNQLQINNSPDFETKNSYSIRVKTTDQGGLSFEKTLTITVNDVNETPGNQAPTNLALSATTVNENVPVNTVIGTFSTTDPDSGNTFTYSLIAGTGDTDNSAFSIVGNQLQINNSPDFETKNSYSIRVKTTDQGGLSFEKTLTITVNDVNETPGNQAPTALIFQNAVTELAENVDVTPEFKVADLLIEDDGLGTNNLFLTGRDKERFLIQNSALFYVGFTPNFEAQNSYEVTVNVDDTTVGVTPDLTQTLTLNITDINEAPTALILANSTNAIAENTDTSQGVKVADIQISDDALGTNSLSLLGSDQSSFQIRDRELFFIGKADFEAQSLYNLTVAVTDTTLNPAPNATPDATVNFTLEITNLPDQAVNPQALQFNNTGNGQGSLVFNFSNLPGSLQVTAIEEGLRQTGAFFNNVVGLYPVADDNGAVFDSLDLDGDGNATELIQPGQAGYARSALSQAVNNFILRASGEGANQSTTAAEFGDVLLEGGRRYAPFVIANGGNLGESLQGSIQAFLTKNPDNVAATLENYISHEVAYFSFGAANPDGAEHLRSRGNNIFGFEDLPGNLPNISDNDFNDGILAFNFIA
;
A
#
# COMPACT_ATOMS: atom_id res chain seq x y z
N MET A 1 -12.24 23.33 -13.99
CA MET A 1 -11.57 22.03 -14.24
C MET A 1 -10.05 22.10 -14.44
N PHE A 2 -9.50 22.94 -15.33
CA PHE A 2 -8.07 22.88 -15.72
C PHE A 2 -7.08 23.05 -14.55
N ASP A 3 -7.46 23.88 -13.59
CA ASP A 3 -6.67 24.35 -12.44
C ASP A 3 -6.69 23.36 -11.26
N ASP A 4 -7.80 22.62 -11.12
CA ASP A 4 -8.13 21.79 -9.95
C ASP A 4 -8.07 20.27 -10.26
N ILE A 5 -7.79 19.84 -11.49
CA ILE A 5 -7.97 18.43 -11.91
C ILE A 5 -7.23 17.40 -11.03
N ASP A 6 -6.02 17.71 -10.57
CA ASP A 6 -5.27 16.81 -9.70
C ASP A 6 -5.78 16.81 -8.25
N ALA A 7 -6.38 17.92 -7.80
CA ALA A 7 -7.12 17.98 -6.54
C ALA A 7 -8.44 17.18 -6.62
N VAL A 8 -9.13 17.22 -7.77
CA VAL A 8 -10.29 16.37 -8.07
C VAL A 8 -9.90 14.88 -8.02
N LYS A 9 -8.81 14.50 -8.70
CA LYS A 9 -8.29 13.12 -8.71
C LYS A 9 -7.90 12.62 -7.32
N SER A 10 -7.13 13.42 -6.58
CA SER A 10 -6.66 13.09 -5.24
C SER A 10 -7.84 12.91 -4.27
N SER A 11 -8.74 13.90 -4.20
CA SER A 11 -9.89 13.87 -3.31
C SER A 11 -10.86 12.72 -3.64
N SER A 12 -11.13 12.48 -4.92
CA SER A 12 -12.03 11.40 -5.33
C SER A 12 -11.41 10.02 -5.09
N SER A 13 -10.08 9.88 -5.22
CA SER A 13 -9.37 8.64 -4.88
C SER A 13 -9.36 8.37 -3.37
N GLN A 14 -9.23 9.41 -2.53
CA GLN A 14 -9.38 9.29 -1.07
C GLN A 14 -10.80 8.85 -0.69
N ILE A 15 -11.83 9.40 -1.33
CA ILE A 15 -13.24 9.01 -1.13
C ILE A 15 -13.47 7.54 -1.56
N ILE A 16 -12.94 7.11 -2.71
CA ILE A 16 -13.03 5.70 -3.14
C ILE A 16 -12.34 4.76 -2.14
N ASN A 17 -11.15 5.10 -1.64
CA ASN A 17 -10.50 4.29 -0.59
C ASN A 17 -11.38 4.19 0.66
N ALA A 18 -11.88 5.32 1.19
CA ALA A 18 -12.74 5.32 2.38
C ALA A 18 -14.02 4.48 2.21
N ILE A 19 -14.59 4.40 1.00
CA ILE A 19 -15.77 3.58 0.69
C ILE A 19 -15.45 2.08 0.62
N PHE A 20 -14.26 1.69 0.15
CA PHE A 20 -13.88 0.27 0.05
C PHE A 20 -13.15 -0.27 1.31
N ASP A 21 -12.56 0.59 2.12
CA ASP A 21 -11.74 0.21 3.30
C ASP A 21 -12.46 0.38 4.65
N GLY A 22 -13.69 0.90 4.66
CA GLY A 22 -14.47 1.08 5.89
C GLY A 22 -15.12 -0.22 6.41
N GLU A 23 -15.15 -0.41 7.74
CA GLU A 23 -15.83 -1.53 8.41
C GLU A 23 -17.38 -1.41 8.37
N GLY A 24 -17.97 -1.34 7.16
CA GLY A 24 -19.39 -0.98 7.00
C GLY A 24 -20.04 -1.28 5.64
N GLY A 25 -20.17 -2.55 5.25
CA GLY A 25 -21.29 -2.99 4.39
C GLY A 25 -21.29 -2.67 2.89
N PHE A 26 -20.30 -1.98 2.31
CA PHE A 26 -20.34 -1.53 0.89
C PHE A 26 -20.14 -2.61 -0.19
N LEU A 27 -20.34 -3.90 0.12
CA LEU A 27 -20.09 -5.04 -0.78
C LEU A 27 -20.82 -4.97 -2.14
N ASP A 28 -21.97 -4.27 -2.20
CA ASP A 28 -22.82 -4.16 -3.39
C ASP A 28 -22.86 -2.75 -4.04
N SER A 29 -22.06 -1.79 -3.57
CA SER A 29 -22.06 -0.43 -4.14
C SER A 29 -21.40 -0.37 -5.53
N ARG A 30 -22.03 0.31 -6.49
CA ARG A 30 -21.52 0.48 -7.87
C ARG A 30 -21.13 1.93 -8.14
N ILE A 31 -19.88 2.27 -7.84
CA ILE A 31 -19.32 3.59 -8.17
C ILE A 31 -19.29 3.75 -9.70
N ALA A 32 -19.86 4.85 -10.20
CA ALA A 32 -19.91 5.19 -11.62
C ALA A 32 -19.50 6.66 -11.80
N VAL A 33 -18.19 6.89 -11.79
CA VAL A 33 -17.59 8.21 -12.00
C VAL A 33 -17.97 8.73 -13.39
N VAL A 34 -18.65 9.88 -13.44
CA VAL A 34 -18.94 10.60 -14.69
C VAL A 34 -18.34 11.98 -14.60
N GLY A 35 -17.31 12.25 -15.41
CA GLY A 35 -16.89 13.62 -15.70
C GLY A 35 -17.88 14.27 -16.67
N TYR A 36 -18.15 15.56 -16.47
CA TYR A 36 -18.92 16.36 -17.43
C TYR A 36 -18.16 16.44 -18.75
N ASN A 37 -18.84 16.13 -19.85
CA ASN A 37 -18.19 15.85 -21.13
C ASN A 37 -18.30 17.03 -22.10
N ASP A 38 -17.18 17.72 -22.34
CA ASP A 38 -17.05 18.57 -23.52
C ASP A 38 -17.05 17.69 -24.79
N PRO A 39 -17.61 18.12 -25.95
CA PRO A 39 -17.75 17.30 -27.16
C PRO A 39 -16.45 16.86 -27.92
N GLY A 40 -15.47 16.30 -27.20
CA GLY A 40 -14.27 15.66 -27.76
C GLY A 40 -13.71 14.48 -26.94
N THR A 41 -14.03 14.35 -25.65
CA THR A 41 -13.45 13.35 -24.74
C THR A 41 -14.21 12.02 -24.69
N ASN A 42 -13.97 11.13 -25.66
CA ASN A 42 -14.47 9.75 -25.61
C ASN A 42 -13.76 8.93 -24.51
N THR A 43 -14.22 9.05 -23.26
CA THR A 43 -13.63 8.34 -22.10
C THR A 43 -14.71 7.70 -21.22
N PHE A 44 -15.52 6.83 -21.81
CA PHE A 44 -16.34 5.88 -21.04
C PHE A 44 -15.44 4.84 -20.39
N LEU A 45 -15.51 4.72 -19.07
CA LEU A 45 -14.65 3.86 -18.25
C LEU A 45 -15.51 2.81 -17.52
N ASN A 46 -15.11 1.53 -17.62
CA ASN A 46 -15.86 0.42 -17.05
C ASN A 46 -15.28 0.00 -15.68
N PHE A 47 -15.97 0.31 -14.58
CA PHE A 47 -15.45 0.00 -13.23
C PHE A 47 -15.92 -1.35 -12.68
N THR A 48 -17.11 -1.81 -13.06
CA THR A 48 -17.84 -2.84 -12.31
C THR A 48 -17.92 -4.22 -12.99
N ASP A 49 -17.23 -4.40 -14.12
CA ASP A 49 -17.17 -5.68 -14.84
C ASP A 49 -16.29 -6.73 -14.12
N GLN A 50 -15.60 -6.35 -13.02
CA GLN A 50 -14.67 -7.21 -12.28
C GLN A 50 -15.38 -8.04 -11.17
N PRO A 51 -14.93 -9.29 -10.92
CA PRO A 51 -15.61 -10.20 -10.01
C PRO A 51 -15.31 -9.97 -8.51
N LYS A 52 -14.11 -9.51 -8.14
CA LYS A 52 -13.72 -9.26 -6.74
C LYS A 52 -13.83 -7.79 -6.35
N ILE A 53 -13.94 -7.52 -5.05
CA ILE A 53 -14.02 -6.16 -4.51
C ILE A 53 -12.72 -5.38 -4.70
N ASP A 54 -11.57 -6.00 -4.48
CA ASP A 54 -10.24 -5.36 -4.64
C ASP A 54 -9.96 -4.99 -6.11
N ASP A 55 -10.37 -5.86 -7.03
CA ASP A 55 -10.28 -5.63 -8.48
C ASP A 55 -11.17 -4.44 -8.89
N ARG A 56 -12.37 -4.29 -8.31
CA ARG A 56 -13.27 -3.14 -8.53
C ARG A 56 -12.71 -1.85 -7.95
N LYS A 57 -12.20 -1.87 -6.70
CA LYS A 57 -11.53 -0.74 -6.05
C LYS A 57 -10.37 -0.24 -6.91
N THR A 58 -9.50 -1.14 -7.33
CA THR A 58 -8.34 -0.86 -8.18
C THR A 58 -8.75 -0.29 -9.54
N ALA A 59 -9.78 -0.87 -10.18
CA ALA A 59 -10.31 -0.37 -11.45
C ALA A 59 -10.90 1.05 -11.35
N ALA A 60 -11.57 1.38 -10.24
CA ALA A 60 -12.14 2.70 -10.01
C ALA A 60 -11.04 3.76 -9.78
N ILE A 61 -10.04 3.49 -8.93
CA ILE A 61 -8.93 4.41 -8.62
C ILE A 61 -8.09 4.70 -9.87
N ASN A 62 -7.68 3.65 -10.59
CA ASN A 62 -6.84 3.78 -11.79
C ASN A 62 -7.48 4.67 -12.87
N ALA A 63 -8.81 4.74 -12.88
CA ALA A 63 -9.56 5.41 -13.92
C ALA A 63 -10.07 6.81 -13.52
N ILE A 64 -10.20 7.13 -12.23
CA ILE A 64 -10.16 8.53 -11.78
C ILE A 64 -8.83 9.17 -12.19
N ASN A 65 -7.73 8.45 -11.97
CA ASN A 65 -6.40 8.91 -12.33
C ASN A 65 -6.21 9.10 -13.85
N SER A 66 -6.98 8.40 -14.70
CA SER A 66 -6.93 8.52 -16.17
C SER A 66 -7.73 9.67 -16.77
N ILE A 67 -8.50 10.43 -15.98
CA ILE A 67 -9.20 11.64 -16.45
C ILE A 67 -8.17 12.66 -16.98
N SER A 68 -8.46 13.31 -18.10
CA SER A 68 -7.59 14.31 -18.74
C SER A 68 -8.39 15.52 -19.23
N VAL A 69 -7.71 16.67 -19.36
CA VAL A 69 -8.35 17.97 -19.60
C VAL A 69 -8.52 18.27 -21.09
N GLY A 70 -9.77 18.43 -21.52
CA GLY A 70 -10.16 19.11 -22.77
C GLY A 70 -10.50 20.57 -22.48
N GLY A 71 -10.21 21.47 -23.43
CA GLY A 71 -10.63 22.88 -23.32
C GLY A 71 -12.12 23.03 -23.64
N GLY A 72 -12.89 23.72 -22.79
CA GLY A 72 -14.36 23.65 -22.83
C GLY A 72 -15.11 24.89 -23.35
N GLY A 73 -16.43 24.76 -23.45
CA GLY A 73 -17.35 25.92 -23.45
C GLY A 73 -18.81 25.67 -23.90
N ASP A 74 -19.77 26.04 -23.04
CA ASP A 74 -21.17 26.41 -23.36
C ASP A 74 -21.97 25.52 -24.36
N PHE A 75 -21.86 24.19 -24.27
CA PHE A 75 -22.75 23.27 -24.98
C PHE A 75 -23.76 22.58 -24.04
N PRO A 76 -25.03 22.35 -24.47
CA PRO A 76 -25.98 21.53 -23.72
C PRO A 76 -25.48 20.10 -23.57
N GLU A 77 -25.36 19.66 -22.32
CA GLU A 77 -24.85 18.34 -21.93
C GLU A 77 -25.78 17.23 -22.44
N LEU A 78 -25.31 16.43 -23.41
CA LEU A 78 -26.10 15.34 -23.98
C LEU A 78 -26.12 14.11 -23.07
N VAL A 79 -27.30 13.49 -22.98
CA VAL A 79 -27.70 12.36 -22.12
C VAL A 79 -26.54 11.49 -21.64
N ASN A 80 -26.23 11.62 -20.35
CA ASN A 80 -25.18 10.91 -19.61
C ASN A 80 -25.25 9.38 -19.82
N SER A 81 -24.45 8.89 -20.77
CA SER A 81 -24.54 7.50 -21.22
C SER A 81 -23.83 6.52 -20.28
N GLY A 82 -22.99 7.02 -19.37
CA GLY A 82 -22.42 6.24 -18.26
C GLY A 82 -23.50 5.88 -17.25
N LEU A 83 -24.31 6.86 -16.83
CA LEU A 83 -25.47 6.64 -15.96
C LEU A 83 -26.50 5.69 -16.60
N LEU A 84 -26.79 5.85 -17.90
CA LEU A 84 -27.66 4.92 -18.66
C LEU A 84 -27.14 3.48 -18.59
N ARG A 85 -25.83 3.27 -18.75
CA ARG A 85 -25.22 1.93 -18.79
C ARG A 85 -25.07 1.29 -17.41
N ALA A 86 -24.83 2.09 -16.36
CA ALA A 86 -24.84 1.62 -14.98
C ALA A 86 -26.25 1.14 -14.58
N LEU A 87 -27.29 1.93 -14.86
CA LEU A 87 -28.68 1.58 -14.54
C LEU A 87 -29.16 0.36 -15.33
N SER A 88 -28.90 0.31 -16.65
CA SER A 88 -29.36 -0.78 -17.54
C SER A 88 -28.67 -2.15 -17.34
N GLY A 89 -27.80 -2.32 -16.34
CA GLY A 89 -27.10 -3.58 -16.07
C GLY A 89 -26.00 -3.92 -17.10
N GLY A 90 -25.71 -3.01 -18.03
CA GLY A 90 -24.68 -3.18 -19.07
C GLY A 90 -23.23 -3.14 -18.55
N ALA A 91 -23.03 -3.29 -17.24
CA ALA A 91 -21.74 -3.30 -16.55
C ALA A 91 -21.64 -4.48 -15.55
N GLY A 92 -22.40 -5.56 -15.79
CA GLY A 92 -22.52 -6.76 -14.97
C GLY A 92 -23.84 -6.85 -14.20
N GLU A 93 -24.28 -8.07 -13.88
CA GLU A 93 -25.54 -8.31 -13.14
C GLU A 93 -25.50 -7.72 -11.72
N TRP A 94 -26.62 -7.14 -11.30
CA TRP A 94 -26.79 -6.67 -9.93
C TRP A 94 -26.96 -7.86 -8.97
N ASN A 95 -26.42 -7.75 -7.75
CA ASN A 95 -26.78 -8.69 -6.69
C ASN A 95 -28.30 -8.61 -6.42
N LYS A 96 -28.94 -9.78 -6.31
CA LYS A 96 -30.38 -9.92 -6.03
C LYS A 96 -30.71 -9.77 -4.54
N GLU A 97 -29.73 -9.90 -3.66
CA GLU A 97 -29.90 -9.81 -2.20
C GLU A 97 -29.62 -8.39 -1.65
N ALA A 98 -29.14 -7.47 -2.50
CA ALA A 98 -28.77 -6.10 -2.12
C ALA A 98 -29.99 -5.20 -1.84
N ILE A 99 -30.09 -4.67 -0.62
CA ILE A 99 -31.22 -3.83 -0.14
C ILE A 99 -31.30 -2.44 -0.79
N SER A 100 -30.20 -1.90 -1.32
CA SER A 100 -30.14 -0.59 -1.96
C SER A 100 -29.01 -0.48 -2.97
N ARG A 101 -29.23 0.22 -4.08
CA ARG A 101 -28.24 0.36 -5.17
C ARG A 101 -27.72 1.80 -5.26
N SER A 102 -26.52 2.01 -4.71
CA SER A 102 -25.86 3.33 -4.64
C SER A 102 -24.99 3.61 -5.86
N ILE A 103 -25.11 4.82 -6.39
CA ILE A 103 -24.31 5.41 -7.47
C ILE A 103 -23.74 6.75 -6.96
N ILE A 104 -22.48 7.07 -7.30
CA ILE A 104 -21.80 8.29 -6.83
C ILE A 104 -21.20 9.02 -8.03
N LEU A 105 -21.54 10.30 -8.17
CA LEU A 105 -21.10 11.22 -9.23
C LEU A 105 -20.17 12.30 -8.65
N PHE A 106 -19.17 12.72 -9.43
CA PHE A 106 -18.14 13.69 -9.04
C PHE A 106 -18.01 14.76 -10.13
N GLY A 107 -17.98 16.04 -9.77
CA GLY A 107 -17.84 17.14 -10.75
C GLY A 107 -17.34 18.46 -10.15
N ASP A 108 -17.02 19.44 -11.00
CA ASP A 108 -16.54 20.77 -10.58
C ASP A 108 -17.63 21.87 -10.58
N ALA A 109 -18.83 21.58 -11.09
CA ALA A 109 -20.01 22.43 -10.96
C ALA A 109 -21.27 21.60 -10.64
N PRO A 110 -22.22 22.11 -9.84
CA PRO A 110 -23.49 21.43 -9.63
C PRO A 110 -24.35 21.55 -10.89
N PRO A 111 -25.00 20.46 -11.36
CA PRO A 111 -26.13 20.62 -12.26
C PRO A 111 -27.20 21.38 -11.49
N LYS A 112 -27.88 22.34 -12.13
CA LYS A 112 -29.05 22.97 -11.51
C LYS A 112 -30.05 21.84 -11.24
N ASP A 113 -30.61 21.75 -10.04
CA ASP A 113 -31.33 20.54 -9.58
C ASP A 113 -32.50 20.13 -10.53
N THR A 114 -33.12 21.13 -11.18
CA THR A 114 -34.11 20.94 -12.25
C THR A 114 -33.58 20.14 -13.45
N GLU A 115 -32.30 20.29 -13.77
CA GLU A 115 -31.58 19.79 -14.93
C GLU A 115 -31.15 18.33 -14.71
N LEU A 116 -30.61 17.97 -13.54
CA LEU A 116 -30.39 16.56 -13.17
C LEU A 116 -31.71 15.78 -13.12
N ARG A 117 -32.76 16.37 -12.51
CA ARG A 117 -34.11 15.78 -12.48
C ARG A 117 -34.72 15.66 -13.88
N ALA A 118 -34.47 16.62 -14.78
CA ALA A 118 -34.89 16.53 -16.18
C ALA A 118 -34.14 15.45 -16.95
N GLN A 119 -32.81 15.34 -16.79
CA GLN A 119 -32.00 14.29 -17.40
C GLN A 119 -32.45 12.90 -16.94
N VAL A 120 -32.75 12.70 -15.66
CA VAL A 120 -33.26 11.42 -15.12
C VAL A 120 -34.67 11.09 -15.66
N LEU A 121 -35.54 12.08 -15.86
CA LEU A 121 -36.86 11.90 -16.50
C LEU A 121 -36.75 11.63 -18.01
N GLU A 122 -35.84 12.29 -18.71
CA GLU A 122 -35.54 12.08 -20.12
C GLU A 122 -34.87 10.71 -20.35
N LEU A 123 -34.06 10.25 -19.39
CA LEU A 123 -33.49 8.90 -19.37
C LEU A 123 -34.61 7.84 -19.26
N ALA A 124 -35.55 8.02 -18.33
CA ALA A 124 -36.71 7.15 -18.18
C ALA A 124 -37.61 7.12 -19.44
N ALA A 125 -37.72 8.25 -20.16
CA ALA A 125 -38.41 8.30 -21.45
C ALA A 125 -37.64 7.57 -22.56
N ASN A 126 -36.31 7.72 -22.62
CA ASN A 126 -35.46 7.14 -23.67
C ASN A 126 -35.24 5.62 -23.54
N ILE A 127 -35.44 5.02 -22.36
CA ILE A 127 -35.42 3.55 -22.20
C ILE A 127 -36.53 2.87 -23.04
N GLY A 128 -37.58 3.60 -23.45
CA GLY A 128 -38.55 3.13 -24.43
C GLY A 128 -38.02 2.99 -25.87
N VAL A 129 -36.79 3.42 -26.17
CA VAL A 129 -36.25 3.52 -27.54
C VAL A 129 -35.26 2.39 -27.84
N SER A 130 -35.81 1.21 -28.18
CA SER A 130 -35.17 0.20 -29.04
C SER A 130 -33.75 -0.28 -28.65
N ILE A 131 -33.58 -0.75 -27.40
CA ILE A 131 -32.41 -1.52 -26.97
C ILE A 131 -32.56 -3.01 -27.42
N PRO A 132 -31.48 -3.76 -27.72
CA PRO A 132 -31.59 -5.13 -28.25
C PRO A 132 -32.39 -6.11 -27.38
N SER A 133 -32.96 -7.14 -28.03
CA SER A 133 -34.01 -8.04 -27.52
C SER A 133 -33.62 -9.03 -26.41
N THR A 134 -32.60 -8.71 -25.62
CA THR A 134 -32.16 -9.44 -24.42
C THR A 134 -32.30 -8.60 -23.15
N LEU A 135 -32.53 -7.29 -23.26
CA LEU A 135 -32.86 -6.41 -22.13
C LEU A 135 -34.35 -6.06 -22.17
N ARG A 136 -34.97 -6.02 -20.99
CA ARG A 136 -36.41 -5.78 -20.80
C ARG A 136 -36.66 -4.36 -20.32
N SER A 137 -37.91 -3.90 -20.47
CA SER A 137 -38.31 -2.53 -20.13
C SER A 137 -37.97 -2.18 -18.69
N MET A 138 -37.36 -1.01 -18.51
CA MET A 138 -37.00 -0.45 -17.21
C MET A 138 -37.69 0.91 -17.07
N SER A 139 -38.25 1.20 -15.89
CA SER A 139 -39.01 2.43 -15.64
C SER A 139 -38.73 2.96 -14.24
N ILE A 140 -38.80 4.28 -14.07
CA ILE A 140 -38.82 4.89 -12.73
C ILE A 140 -40.24 4.77 -12.17
N VAL A 141 -40.36 4.36 -10.91
CA VAL A 141 -41.64 4.13 -10.23
C VAL A 141 -41.63 4.86 -8.89
N GLY A 142 -42.72 5.57 -8.59
CA GLY A 142 -42.78 6.51 -7.47
C GLY A 142 -42.25 7.89 -7.85
N ASP A 143 -42.17 8.78 -6.85
CA ASP A 143 -41.60 10.11 -7.02
C ASP A 143 -40.07 10.09 -7.00
N ILE A 144 -39.46 11.08 -7.67
CA ILE A 144 -38.01 11.33 -7.62
C ILE A 144 -37.76 12.43 -6.60
N GLU A 145 -37.09 12.08 -5.49
CA GLU A 145 -36.80 12.98 -4.38
C GLU A 145 -35.31 13.36 -4.36
N THR A 146 -34.98 14.62 -4.68
CA THR A 146 -33.66 15.18 -4.33
C THR A 146 -33.73 15.81 -2.95
N SER A 147 -32.75 15.50 -2.10
CA SER A 147 -32.54 16.13 -0.79
C SER A 147 -31.09 16.56 -0.63
N SER A 148 -30.85 17.69 0.06
CA SER A 148 -29.53 18.00 0.60
C SER A 148 -29.36 17.19 1.88
N VAL A 149 -28.29 16.41 1.95
CA VAL A 149 -28.03 15.51 3.09
C VAL A 149 -27.15 16.21 4.12
N THR A 150 -26.08 16.86 3.65
CA THR A 150 -25.27 17.82 4.41
C THR A 150 -24.81 18.96 3.51
N THR A 151 -24.10 19.94 4.07
CA THR A 151 -23.65 21.14 3.36
C THR A 151 -22.67 20.80 2.24
N GLY A 152 -23.13 20.90 0.98
CA GLY A 152 -22.34 20.55 -0.21
C GLY A 152 -22.59 19.14 -0.76
N LEU A 153 -23.48 18.35 -0.15
CA LEU A 153 -23.84 16.99 -0.56
C LEU A 153 -25.34 16.87 -0.84
N THR A 154 -25.70 16.46 -2.05
CA THR A 154 -27.08 16.10 -2.42
C THR A 154 -27.20 14.61 -2.73
N ALA A 155 -28.36 14.05 -2.38
CA ALA A 155 -28.77 12.71 -2.76
C ALA A 155 -30.13 12.75 -3.48
N THR A 156 -30.18 12.15 -4.67
CA THR A 156 -31.43 11.92 -5.41
C THR A 156 -31.81 10.45 -5.26
N ARG A 157 -32.95 10.20 -4.61
CA ARG A 157 -33.52 8.87 -4.31
C ARG A 157 -34.72 8.61 -5.22
N PHE A 158 -34.80 7.43 -5.84
CA PHE A 158 -35.93 6.98 -6.66
C PHE A 158 -35.94 5.45 -6.78
N SER A 159 -37.08 4.85 -7.09
CA SER A 159 -37.17 3.40 -7.35
C SER A 159 -37.20 3.12 -8.85
N VAL A 160 -36.58 2.01 -9.24
CA VAL A 160 -36.53 1.53 -10.62
C VAL A 160 -37.18 0.15 -10.69
N SER A 161 -38.17 0.01 -11.55
CA SER A 161 -38.79 -1.27 -11.91
C SER A 161 -38.17 -1.83 -13.19
N THR A 162 -37.99 -3.15 -13.21
CA THR A 162 -37.50 -3.95 -14.34
C THR A 162 -38.29 -5.25 -14.44
N VAL A 163 -38.26 -5.90 -15.61
CA VAL A 163 -38.82 -7.25 -15.74
C VAL A 163 -37.67 -8.26 -15.86
N ASP A 164 -37.66 -9.30 -15.02
CA ASP A 164 -36.68 -10.40 -15.05
C ASP A 164 -36.75 -11.21 -16.36
N ALA A 165 -35.90 -12.23 -16.54
CA ALA A 165 -35.86 -13.01 -17.79
C ALA A 165 -37.10 -13.91 -18.01
N GLU A 166 -37.96 -14.06 -17.01
CA GLU A 166 -39.10 -14.96 -16.95
C GLU A 166 -40.43 -14.23 -17.20
N GLY A 167 -40.59 -13.01 -16.68
CA GLY A 167 -41.81 -12.20 -16.74
C GLY A 167 -42.21 -11.49 -15.44
N THR A 168 -41.43 -11.63 -14.36
CA THR A 168 -41.69 -11.02 -13.05
C THR A 168 -41.18 -9.59 -13.01
N GLU A 169 -41.94 -8.69 -12.37
CA GLU A 169 -41.54 -7.29 -12.19
C GLU A 169 -40.72 -7.13 -10.90
N GLU A 170 -39.40 -6.96 -11.03
CA GLU A 170 -38.46 -6.67 -9.93
C GLU A 170 -38.26 -5.16 -9.80
N THR A 171 -38.70 -4.56 -8.69
CA THR A 171 -38.47 -3.15 -8.34
C THR A 171 -37.40 -3.02 -7.26
N PHE A 172 -36.45 -2.10 -7.43
CA PHE A 172 -35.35 -1.85 -6.50
C PHE A 172 -35.10 -0.34 -6.29
N PRO A 173 -34.70 0.09 -5.07
CA PRO A 173 -34.38 1.48 -4.80
C PRO A 173 -32.96 1.83 -5.29
N VAL A 174 -32.85 3.03 -5.89
CA VAL A 174 -31.61 3.62 -6.40
C VAL A 174 -31.35 4.95 -5.69
N GLN A 175 -30.09 5.18 -5.31
CA GLN A 175 -29.65 6.44 -4.73
C GLN A 175 -28.43 6.98 -5.49
N ILE A 176 -28.54 8.21 -5.98
CA ILE A 176 -27.43 8.93 -6.62
C ILE A 176 -26.94 10.00 -5.65
N PHE A 177 -25.66 9.94 -5.27
CA PHE A 177 -24.97 11.01 -4.54
C PHE A 177 -24.18 11.89 -5.51
N THR A 178 -24.15 13.20 -5.29
CA THR A 178 -23.35 14.16 -6.09
C THR A 178 -22.37 14.91 -5.20
N ILE A 179 -21.08 14.89 -5.56
CA ILE A 179 -19.98 15.48 -4.79
C ILE A 179 -19.27 16.54 -5.65
N LEU A 180 -19.04 17.72 -5.09
CA LEU A 180 -18.36 18.85 -5.73
C LEU A 180 -16.93 19.02 -5.24
N ILE A 181 -15.99 19.25 -6.16
CA ILE A 181 -14.57 19.45 -5.84
C ILE A 181 -13.98 20.57 -6.72
N GLY A 182 -13.55 21.67 -6.09
CA GLY A 182 -12.91 22.83 -6.73
C GLY A 182 -12.82 24.02 -5.77
N ASN A 183 -11.95 25.01 -6.05
CA ASN A 183 -11.65 26.11 -5.10
C ASN A 183 -11.65 27.51 -5.74
N ASP A 184 -12.37 27.69 -6.85
CA ASP A 184 -12.43 28.94 -7.63
C ASP A 184 -13.25 30.05 -6.91
N PRO A 185 -12.66 31.23 -6.63
CA PRO A 185 -13.35 32.35 -5.97
C PRO A 185 -14.50 32.98 -6.78
N THR A 186 -14.63 32.69 -8.08
CA THR A 186 -15.78 33.10 -8.89
C THR A 186 -17.01 32.25 -8.57
N THR A 187 -16.86 30.91 -8.48
CA THR A 187 -17.96 29.99 -8.12
C THR A 187 -18.55 30.30 -6.74
N ALA A 188 -17.71 30.78 -5.81
CA ALA A 188 -18.15 31.25 -4.49
C ALA A 188 -19.16 32.41 -4.55
N THR A 189 -19.21 33.19 -5.65
CA THR A 189 -20.17 34.30 -5.81
C THR A 189 -21.56 33.79 -6.20
N ASP A 190 -21.63 32.82 -7.10
CA ASP A 190 -22.89 32.15 -7.46
C ASP A 190 -23.40 31.27 -6.31
N PHE A 191 -22.50 30.59 -5.58
CA PHE A 191 -22.86 29.84 -4.37
C PHE A 191 -23.42 30.71 -3.24
N ASN A 192 -22.85 31.90 -3.00
CA ASN A 192 -23.42 32.84 -2.01
C ASN A 192 -24.80 33.34 -2.43
N SER A 193 -25.06 33.46 -3.74
CA SER A 193 -26.39 33.81 -4.27
C SER A 193 -27.40 32.68 -4.02
N LEU A 194 -27.03 31.44 -4.33
CA LEU A 194 -27.88 30.26 -4.13
C LEU A 194 -28.13 29.94 -2.65
N ALA A 195 -27.13 30.11 -1.78
CA ALA A 195 -27.27 29.97 -0.33
C ALA A 195 -28.24 31.00 0.26
N THR A 196 -28.24 32.23 -0.27
CA THR A 196 -29.18 33.30 0.13
C THR A 196 -30.62 32.98 -0.28
N GLU A 197 -30.83 32.31 -1.42
CA GLU A 197 -32.17 31.97 -1.94
C GLU A 197 -32.74 30.68 -1.31
N THR A 198 -31.89 29.71 -0.97
CA THR A 198 -32.29 28.43 -0.36
C THR A 198 -32.31 28.41 1.17
N GLY A 199 -31.69 29.41 1.83
CA GLY A 199 -31.58 29.49 3.28
C GLY A 199 -30.47 28.61 3.88
N GLY A 200 -29.64 27.99 3.05
CA GLY A 200 -28.47 27.22 3.47
C GLY A 200 -27.35 28.11 4.03
N LYS A 201 -26.52 27.56 4.91
CA LYS A 201 -25.21 28.15 5.26
C LYS A 201 -24.13 27.53 4.39
N ALA A 202 -23.13 28.31 4.01
CA ALA A 202 -21.96 27.81 3.31
C ALA A 202 -21.06 26.95 4.22
N PHE A 203 -20.28 26.05 3.62
CA PHE A 203 -19.15 25.38 4.25
C PHE A 203 -17.88 25.66 3.46
N THR A 204 -16.76 25.81 4.16
CA THR A 204 -15.41 25.89 3.58
C THR A 204 -14.52 24.94 4.39
N ALA A 205 -14.28 23.74 3.87
CA ALA A 205 -13.26 22.85 4.43
C ALA A 205 -11.87 23.41 4.07
N ALA A 206 -10.91 23.30 4.98
CA ALA A 206 -9.52 23.70 4.69
C ALA A 206 -8.79 22.66 3.80
N ASP A 207 -9.16 21.39 3.94
CA ASP A 207 -8.63 20.25 3.20
C ASP A 207 -9.63 19.07 3.22
N ALA A 208 -9.32 17.98 2.53
CA ALA A 208 -10.18 16.80 2.41
C ALA A 208 -10.40 16.02 3.72
N GLY A 209 -9.58 16.24 4.75
CA GLY A 209 -9.67 15.57 6.05
C GLY A 209 -10.92 15.93 6.85
N GLU A 210 -11.55 17.09 6.59
CA GLU A 210 -12.86 17.43 7.17
C GLU A 210 -14.05 16.90 6.35
N ILE A 211 -13.83 16.48 5.10
CA ILE A 211 -14.88 16.04 4.18
C ILE A 211 -15.19 14.56 4.41
N VAL A 212 -14.16 13.71 4.48
CA VAL A 212 -14.32 12.24 4.64
C VAL A 212 -15.13 11.86 5.90
N PRO A 213 -14.88 12.41 7.11
CA PRO A 213 -15.65 12.04 8.31
C PRO A 213 -17.14 12.39 8.20
N LYS A 214 -17.49 13.49 7.53
CA LYS A 214 -18.88 13.94 7.33
C LYS A 214 -19.61 13.18 6.23
N ILE A 215 -18.87 12.66 5.26
CA ILE A 215 -19.40 11.70 4.29
C ILE A 215 -19.68 10.36 4.99
N LEU A 216 -18.79 9.89 5.88
CA LEU A 216 -19.03 8.69 6.68
C LEU A 216 -20.22 8.86 7.65
N GLU A 217 -20.32 9.99 8.36
CA GLU A 217 -21.47 10.36 9.22
C GLU A 217 -22.82 10.38 8.46
N VAL A 218 -22.80 10.61 7.14
CA VAL A 218 -23.98 10.58 6.27
C VAL A 218 -24.29 9.19 5.72
N ILE A 219 -23.28 8.39 5.42
CA ILE A 219 -23.49 7.05 4.85
C ILE A 219 -23.86 6.04 5.95
N ASP A 220 -23.45 6.27 7.20
CA ASP A 220 -23.89 5.50 8.39
C ASP A 220 -25.33 5.87 8.83
N GLU A 221 -26.24 6.07 7.87
CA GLU A 221 -27.68 6.20 8.09
C GLU A 221 -28.26 4.81 8.44
N VAL A 222 -27.92 4.29 9.63
CA VAL A 222 -28.13 2.89 10.05
C VAL A 222 -29.60 2.46 9.88
N THR A 223 -29.86 1.71 8.80
CA THR A 223 -31.18 1.14 8.52
C THR A 223 -31.65 0.34 9.73
N THR A 224 -32.79 0.72 10.33
CA THR A 224 -33.18 0.18 11.63
C THR A 224 -33.71 -1.24 11.47
N ILE A 225 -32.94 -2.24 11.88
CA ILE A 225 -33.31 -3.66 11.81
C ILE A 225 -34.09 -4.01 13.08
N VAL A 226 -35.16 -4.80 12.95
CA VAL A 226 -36.00 -5.27 14.08
C VAL A 226 -36.06 -6.79 14.14
N THR A 227 -35.82 -7.35 15.32
CA THR A 227 -35.85 -8.80 15.62
C THR A 227 -36.87 -9.14 16.72
N LEU A 228 -37.29 -10.41 16.81
CA LEU A 228 -38.32 -10.89 17.73
C LEU A 228 -37.90 -12.22 18.41
N ALA A 229 -38.17 -12.34 19.71
CA ALA A 229 -37.99 -13.58 20.49
C ALA A 229 -39.07 -13.72 21.58
N VAL A 230 -39.22 -14.90 22.19
CA VAL A 230 -40.17 -15.16 23.31
C VAL A 230 -39.47 -15.86 24.47
N SER A 231 -39.90 -15.58 25.70
CA SER A 231 -39.51 -16.34 26.88
C SER A 231 -40.57 -16.26 28.00
N PRO A 232 -40.84 -17.34 28.76
CA PRO A 232 -40.44 -18.72 28.51
C PRO A 232 -41.13 -19.30 27.26
N GLY A 233 -40.73 -20.50 26.82
CA GLY A 233 -41.32 -21.16 25.64
C GLY A 233 -42.59 -21.98 25.92
N SER A 234 -42.90 -22.27 27.19
CA SER A 234 -44.11 -23.00 27.59
C SER A 234 -44.50 -22.65 29.03
N VAL A 235 -45.79 -22.73 29.32
CA VAL A 235 -46.41 -22.48 30.63
C VAL A 235 -47.54 -23.49 30.87
N THR A 236 -48.04 -23.60 32.10
CA THR A 236 -49.24 -24.42 32.40
C THR A 236 -50.50 -23.56 32.31
N GLU A 237 -51.65 -24.18 32.06
CA GLU A 237 -52.96 -23.51 32.00
C GLU A 237 -53.32 -22.84 33.34
N ASP A 238 -53.31 -23.61 34.43
CA ASP A 238 -53.39 -23.16 35.84
C ASP A 238 -52.13 -22.38 36.32
N GLY A 239 -51.38 -21.77 35.40
CA GLY A 239 -50.09 -21.13 35.65
C GLY A 239 -50.17 -19.78 36.38
N THR A 240 -49.00 -19.33 36.84
CA THR A 240 -48.78 -17.94 37.31
C THR A 240 -47.62 -17.29 36.55
N THR A 241 -47.39 -17.72 35.31
CA THR A 241 -46.27 -17.33 34.48
C THR A 241 -46.75 -17.13 33.05
N ASN A 242 -46.29 -16.05 32.44
CA ASN A 242 -46.82 -15.48 31.20
C ASN A 242 -45.71 -15.52 30.14
N PHE A 243 -46.06 -15.65 28.85
CA PHE A 243 -45.08 -15.49 27.78
C PHE A 243 -44.74 -14.01 27.60
N VAL A 244 -43.47 -13.66 27.41
CA VAL A 244 -43.04 -12.31 27.02
C VAL A 244 -42.37 -12.36 25.66
N TYR A 245 -43.07 -11.86 24.64
CA TYR A 245 -42.50 -11.58 23.33
C TYR A 245 -41.75 -10.26 23.36
N THR A 246 -40.46 -10.29 23.05
CA THR A 246 -39.55 -9.13 23.07
C THR A 246 -39.12 -8.77 21.65
N PHE A 247 -39.46 -7.55 21.24
CA PHE A 247 -39.04 -6.92 20.00
C PHE A 247 -37.81 -6.05 20.30
N THR A 248 -36.76 -6.20 19.50
CA THR A 248 -35.49 -5.44 19.67
C THR A 248 -35.17 -4.71 18.38
N ARG A 249 -34.78 -3.42 18.46
CA ARG A 249 -34.31 -2.63 17.31
C ARG A 249 -32.82 -2.30 17.43
N THR A 250 -32.12 -2.35 16.30
CA THR A 250 -30.73 -1.89 16.14
C THR A 250 -30.67 -0.83 15.05
N GLY A 251 -30.06 0.32 15.34
CA GLY A 251 -30.11 1.52 14.51
C GLY A 251 -30.58 2.74 15.31
N ALA A 252 -31.21 3.71 14.64
CA ALA A 252 -31.66 4.95 15.27
C ALA A 252 -32.70 4.69 16.38
N THR A 253 -32.41 5.23 17.58
CA THR A 253 -33.29 5.11 18.76
C THR A 253 -33.98 6.41 19.16
N THR A 254 -33.53 7.57 18.66
CA THR A 254 -34.01 8.92 19.02
C THR A 254 -35.51 9.09 18.88
N ASP A 255 -36.08 8.58 17.79
CA ASP A 255 -37.51 8.67 17.51
C ASP A 255 -38.26 7.39 17.90
N ALA A 256 -39.56 7.54 18.12
CA ALA A 256 -40.46 6.41 18.37
C ALA A 256 -40.77 5.66 17.06
N LEU A 257 -40.77 4.34 17.11
CA LEU A 257 -40.94 3.46 15.95
C LEU A 257 -42.08 2.46 16.18
N THR A 258 -43.03 2.37 15.25
CA THR A 258 -44.10 1.36 15.31
C THR A 258 -43.84 0.24 14.32
N VAL A 259 -43.90 -1.00 14.82
CA VAL A 259 -43.59 -2.24 14.08
C VAL A 259 -44.84 -3.11 13.98
N ASN A 260 -45.04 -3.67 12.79
CA ASN A 260 -46.15 -4.56 12.45
C ASN A 260 -45.79 -6.03 12.69
N TYR A 261 -46.76 -6.84 13.09
CA TYR A 261 -46.62 -8.30 13.17
C TYR A 261 -47.95 -9.03 12.88
N THR A 262 -47.88 -10.32 12.58
CA THR A 262 -49.04 -11.22 12.43
C THR A 262 -49.17 -12.16 13.64
N VAL A 263 -50.37 -12.70 13.83
CA VAL A 263 -50.76 -13.54 14.97
C VAL A 263 -51.31 -14.88 14.46
N GLY A 264 -50.99 -15.96 15.15
CA GLY A 264 -51.51 -17.31 14.91
C GLY A 264 -51.29 -18.23 16.12
N GLY A 265 -51.43 -19.55 15.91
CA GLY A 265 -51.38 -20.57 16.96
C GLY A 265 -52.54 -21.57 16.82
N THR A 266 -52.71 -22.44 17.81
CA THR A 266 -53.96 -23.21 18.01
C THR A 266 -54.89 -22.52 19.02
N ALA A 267 -54.32 -21.86 20.02
CA ALA A 267 -55.04 -21.17 21.08
C ALA A 267 -55.76 -19.90 20.57
N THR A 268 -56.89 -19.58 21.20
CA THR A 268 -57.83 -18.54 20.79
C THR A 268 -57.76 -17.31 21.69
N PHE A 269 -57.45 -16.15 21.11
CA PHE A 269 -57.40 -14.88 21.83
C PHE A 269 -58.77 -14.51 22.48
N ASN A 270 -58.78 -14.33 23.80
CA ASN A 270 -59.91 -14.12 24.71
C ASN A 270 -60.79 -15.35 25.02
N THR A 271 -60.40 -16.55 24.58
CA THR A 271 -60.84 -17.79 25.24
C THR A 271 -59.68 -18.29 26.09
N ASP A 272 -58.56 -18.62 25.45
CA ASP A 272 -57.49 -19.46 26.00
C ASP A 272 -56.28 -18.62 26.45
N TYR A 273 -56.20 -17.36 26.00
CA TYR A 273 -55.26 -16.35 26.50
C TYR A 273 -55.74 -14.90 26.34
N THR A 274 -55.15 -13.99 27.12
CA THR A 274 -55.25 -12.53 26.95
C THR A 274 -53.86 -11.91 26.70
N GLN A 275 -53.78 -10.59 26.45
CA GLN A 275 -52.51 -9.92 26.13
C GLN A 275 -52.38 -8.53 26.76
N THR A 276 -51.14 -8.10 27.02
CA THR A 276 -50.79 -6.70 27.34
C THR A 276 -49.51 -6.25 26.63
N GLY A 277 -49.35 -4.93 26.43
CA GLY A 277 -48.14 -4.31 25.86
C GLY A 277 -48.18 -4.03 24.36
N ALA A 278 -49.07 -4.69 23.59
CA ALA A 278 -49.28 -4.36 22.18
C ALA A 278 -49.96 -2.98 22.01
N ALA A 279 -49.54 -2.23 20.98
CA ALA A 279 -50.19 -0.99 20.56
C ALA A 279 -51.51 -1.27 19.80
N SER A 280 -51.58 -2.41 19.10
CA SER A 280 -52.84 -3.02 18.63
C SER A 280 -52.70 -4.54 18.59
N PHE A 281 -53.79 -5.27 18.85
CA PHE A 281 -53.81 -6.73 18.79
C PHE A 281 -55.18 -7.22 18.28
N ALA A 282 -55.15 -8.09 17.27
CA ALA A 282 -56.29 -8.80 16.70
C ALA A 282 -55.87 -10.24 16.39
N SER A 283 -56.84 -11.13 16.11
CA SER A 283 -56.60 -12.58 15.94
C SER A 283 -55.72 -12.98 14.73
N THR A 284 -55.27 -12.03 13.92
CA THR A 284 -54.36 -12.26 12.78
C THR A 284 -53.22 -11.25 12.66
N THR A 285 -53.29 -10.11 13.35
CA THR A 285 -52.42 -8.94 13.15
C THR A 285 -52.29 -8.11 14.43
N GLY A 286 -51.15 -7.45 14.59
CA GLY A 286 -50.91 -6.52 15.68
C GLY A 286 -49.79 -5.53 15.37
N THR A 287 -49.60 -4.58 16.29
CA THR A 287 -48.51 -3.61 16.25
C THR A 287 -47.94 -3.37 17.64
N VAL A 288 -46.66 -3.02 17.70
CA VAL A 288 -45.96 -2.61 18.92
C VAL A 288 -45.16 -1.34 18.65
N THR A 289 -45.03 -0.46 19.64
CA THR A 289 -44.32 0.81 19.49
C THR A 289 -43.13 0.87 20.44
N PHE A 290 -41.93 1.02 19.88
CA PHE A 290 -40.73 1.45 20.59
C PHE A 290 -40.90 2.93 20.95
N ALA A 291 -40.76 3.26 22.23
CA ALA A 291 -40.64 4.65 22.65
C ALA A 291 -39.33 5.26 22.12
N ALA A 292 -39.30 6.59 22.01
CA ALA A 292 -38.06 7.35 21.87
C ALA A 292 -37.02 6.91 22.93
N ASP A 293 -35.76 6.85 22.53
CA ASP A 293 -34.60 6.35 23.29
C ASP A 293 -34.67 4.87 23.73
N SER A 294 -35.74 4.11 23.42
CA SER A 294 -35.84 2.68 23.74
C SER A 294 -35.43 1.78 22.57
N SER A 295 -34.49 0.87 22.82
CA SER A 295 -34.09 -0.20 21.88
C SER A 295 -34.97 -1.46 21.95
N THR A 296 -35.92 -1.54 22.90
CA THR A 296 -36.80 -2.70 23.10
C THR A 296 -38.27 -2.33 23.27
N ALA A 297 -39.18 -3.22 22.88
CA ALA A 297 -40.60 -3.19 23.21
C ALA A 297 -41.15 -4.62 23.41
N THR A 298 -42.25 -4.80 24.15
CA THR A 298 -42.70 -6.13 24.59
C THR A 298 -44.21 -6.34 24.50
N VAL A 299 -44.63 -7.55 24.13
CA VAL A 299 -46.02 -8.02 24.20
C VAL A 299 -46.06 -9.25 25.11
N THR A 300 -46.88 -9.21 26.16
CA THR A 300 -47.04 -10.28 27.15
C THR A 300 -48.35 -11.04 26.88
N ILE A 301 -48.31 -12.37 26.89
CA ILE A 301 -49.46 -13.27 26.68
C ILE A 301 -49.74 -14.07 27.97
N ASP A 302 -51.00 -14.11 28.39
CA ASP A 302 -51.45 -14.58 29.71
C ASP A 302 -52.56 -15.64 29.55
N PRO A 303 -52.33 -16.93 29.86
CA PRO A 303 -53.33 -17.99 29.70
C PRO A 303 -54.62 -17.83 30.52
N THR A 304 -55.68 -18.50 30.10
CA THR A 304 -56.92 -18.67 30.87
C THR A 304 -56.99 -20.08 31.44
N ALA A 305 -57.47 -20.25 32.69
CA ALA A 305 -57.60 -21.55 33.36
C ALA A 305 -59.06 -22.02 33.51
N ASP A 306 -59.36 -23.29 33.24
CA ASP A 306 -60.65 -23.92 33.56
C ASP A 306 -60.58 -25.28 34.34
N THR A 307 -61.43 -26.27 34.01
CA THR A 307 -61.47 -27.61 34.64
C THR A 307 -61.85 -28.73 33.64
N ASN A 308 -61.70 -28.48 32.34
CA ASN A 308 -61.99 -29.45 31.28
C ASN A 308 -60.80 -30.40 31.10
N VAL A 309 -61.05 -31.57 30.49
CA VAL A 309 -59.98 -32.53 30.15
C VAL A 309 -59.69 -32.41 28.66
N GLU A 310 -58.76 -31.51 28.34
CA GLU A 310 -58.38 -31.09 26.97
C GLU A 310 -56.88 -31.38 26.69
N ASP A 311 -56.40 -31.07 25.48
CA ASP A 311 -55.03 -31.30 25.00
C ASP A 311 -54.17 -30.00 25.03
N ASP A 312 -52.84 -30.13 24.91
CA ASP A 312 -51.88 -29.00 24.93
C ASP A 312 -52.04 -28.01 23.73
N GLU A 313 -51.95 -26.70 23.98
CA GLU A 313 -52.20 -25.61 23.00
C GLU A 313 -50.99 -24.71 22.67
N THR A 314 -51.09 -23.83 21.65
CA THR A 314 -49.99 -22.97 21.17
C THR A 314 -50.38 -21.52 20.74
N VAL A 315 -49.46 -20.57 20.89
CA VAL A 315 -49.54 -19.16 20.42
C VAL A 315 -48.32 -18.79 19.57
N THR A 316 -48.49 -18.00 18.50
CA THR A 316 -47.44 -17.66 17.52
C THR A 316 -47.49 -16.21 17.05
N LEU A 317 -46.34 -15.52 17.01
CA LEU A 317 -46.18 -14.19 16.38
C LEU A 317 -45.12 -14.22 15.25
N ASN A 318 -45.30 -13.44 14.19
CA ASN A 318 -44.27 -13.23 13.15
C ASN A 318 -44.17 -11.75 12.73
N LEU A 319 -42.96 -11.25 12.45
CA LEU A 319 -42.75 -9.86 12.02
C LEU A 319 -43.31 -9.61 10.61
N ALA A 320 -43.84 -8.41 10.41
CA ALA A 320 -44.33 -7.93 9.12
C ALA A 320 -43.58 -6.66 8.68
N SER A 321 -43.57 -6.38 7.38
CA SER A 321 -42.97 -5.18 6.81
C SER A 321 -43.69 -3.90 7.25
N GLY A 322 -42.98 -2.78 7.24
CA GLY A 322 -43.49 -1.47 7.65
C GLY A 322 -42.56 -0.34 7.25
N THR A 323 -42.87 0.88 7.69
CA THR A 323 -42.11 2.10 7.36
C THR A 323 -41.03 2.37 8.40
N GLY A 324 -39.81 2.69 7.95
CA GLY A 324 -38.71 3.09 8.83
C GLY A 324 -37.93 1.94 9.48
N TYR A 325 -38.18 0.68 9.09
CA TYR A 325 -37.41 -0.46 9.58
C TYR A 325 -37.34 -1.62 8.57
N THR A 326 -36.35 -2.50 8.77
CA THR A 326 -36.19 -3.78 8.05
C THR A 326 -36.43 -4.96 9.01
N VAL A 327 -36.92 -6.09 8.48
CA VAL A 327 -37.26 -7.28 9.28
C VAL A 327 -36.04 -8.19 9.40
N GLY A 328 -35.54 -8.36 10.63
CA GLY A 328 -34.39 -9.22 10.98
C GLY A 328 -34.75 -10.59 11.54
N THR A 329 -36.04 -10.87 11.78
CA THR A 329 -36.53 -12.21 12.14
C THR A 329 -37.67 -12.58 11.19
N THR A 330 -37.41 -13.54 10.31
CA THR A 330 -38.33 -13.98 9.24
C THR A 330 -39.23 -15.16 9.64
N ASP A 331 -38.77 -15.95 10.62
CA ASP A 331 -39.44 -17.13 11.10
C ASP A 331 -40.39 -16.81 12.26
N ALA A 332 -41.48 -17.57 12.36
CA ALA A 332 -42.52 -17.36 13.38
C ALA A 332 -42.11 -17.89 14.76
N VAL A 333 -42.42 -17.13 15.81
CA VAL A 333 -41.97 -17.36 17.20
C VAL A 333 -43.15 -17.88 18.05
N VAL A 334 -42.96 -19.00 18.77
CA VAL A 334 -44.06 -19.87 19.30
C VAL A 334 -43.95 -20.14 20.82
N GLY A 335 -45.10 -20.30 21.52
CA GLY A 335 -45.22 -20.79 22.91
C GLY A 335 -46.39 -21.78 23.17
N ILE A 336 -46.44 -22.50 24.33
CA ILE A 336 -47.28 -23.73 24.60
C ILE A 336 -47.99 -23.82 26.02
N ILE A 337 -49.14 -24.55 26.19
CA ILE A 337 -50.08 -24.69 27.40
C ILE A 337 -50.57 -26.20 27.70
N THR A 338 -51.05 -26.73 28.90
CA THR A 338 -51.16 -28.25 29.33
C THR A 338 -52.15 -28.85 30.51
N ASN A 339 -52.59 -30.20 30.64
CA ASN A 339 -53.75 -30.91 31.49
C ASN A 339 -53.67 -32.29 32.48
N THR A 340 -54.70 -33.25 32.75
CA THR A 340 -55.07 -34.11 34.05
C THR A 340 -55.43 -35.75 34.28
N ASP A 341 -56.50 -36.33 35.03
CA ASP A 341 -56.58 -37.61 36.02
C ASP A 341 -57.68 -38.88 36.04
N THR A 342 -58.04 -39.70 37.16
CA THR A 342 -58.47 -41.22 37.29
C THR A 342 -59.47 -41.91 38.44
N ASP A 343 -59.76 -43.30 38.59
CA ASP A 343 -60.73 -44.12 39.57
C ASP A 343 -60.68 -45.77 39.79
N THR A 344 -61.33 -46.53 40.81
CA THR A 344 -61.88 -48.03 40.91
C THR A 344 -62.19 -48.86 42.31
N GLU A 345 -62.89 -50.10 42.38
CA GLU A 345 -63.31 -51.00 43.62
C GLU A 345 -63.71 -52.58 43.45
N THR A 346 -63.80 -53.54 44.47
CA THR A 346 -64.63 -54.89 44.60
C THR A 346 -64.48 -55.97 45.83
N PRO A 347 -65.41 -56.99 46.16
CA PRO A 347 -65.49 -57.92 47.40
C PRO A 347 -65.67 -59.56 47.37
N GLY A 348 -65.89 -60.36 48.51
CA GLY A 348 -65.96 -61.91 48.63
C GLY A 348 -66.61 -62.73 49.89
N ASN A 349 -66.45 -64.12 50.10
CA ASN A 349 -67.20 -65.06 51.11
C ASN A 349 -66.54 -66.45 51.69
N GLN A 350 -67.19 -67.38 52.50
CA GLN A 350 -66.61 -68.49 53.45
C GLN A 350 -67.33 -69.94 53.72
N ALA A 351 -66.83 -70.84 54.67
CA ALA A 351 -67.25 -72.21 55.26
C ALA A 351 -66.53 -72.50 56.66
N PRO A 352 -66.53 -73.65 57.44
CA PRO A 352 -65.81 -73.71 58.74
C PRO A 352 -64.32 -73.34 58.65
N THR A 353 -63.89 -72.35 59.45
CA THR A 353 -62.67 -71.57 59.17
C THR A 353 -61.48 -71.87 60.06
N ASN A 354 -61.64 -72.50 61.24
CA ASN A 354 -60.51 -72.69 62.16
C ASN A 354 -60.71 -73.84 63.16
N LEU A 355 -59.59 -74.42 63.60
CA LEU A 355 -59.49 -75.34 64.74
C LEU A 355 -58.50 -74.74 65.75
N ALA A 356 -58.83 -74.79 67.05
CA ALA A 356 -57.97 -74.36 68.13
C ALA A 356 -57.91 -75.40 69.25
N LEU A 357 -56.82 -75.37 70.02
CA LEU A 357 -56.57 -76.17 71.21
C LEU A 357 -56.25 -75.19 72.36
N SER A 358 -56.82 -75.40 73.54
CA SER A 358 -56.77 -74.40 74.63
C SER A 358 -55.37 -74.13 75.22
N ALA A 359 -54.42 -75.05 75.03
CA ALA A 359 -53.00 -74.83 75.26
C ALA A 359 -52.17 -75.71 74.31
N THR A 360 -51.02 -75.20 73.89
CA THR A 360 -50.09 -75.86 72.95
C THR A 360 -48.69 -76.01 73.55
N THR A 361 -48.60 -76.04 74.87
CA THR A 361 -47.36 -76.17 75.65
C THR A 361 -47.55 -77.20 76.75
N VAL A 362 -46.49 -77.90 77.12
CA VAL A 362 -46.45 -78.81 78.27
C VAL A 362 -45.06 -78.77 78.89
N ASP A 363 -44.93 -78.82 80.20
CA ASP A 363 -43.62 -78.91 80.83
C ASP A 363 -43.01 -80.29 80.57
N GLU A 364 -41.69 -80.40 80.56
CA GLU A 364 -41.04 -81.72 80.53
C GLU A 364 -41.18 -82.47 81.87
N ASN A 365 -40.69 -83.72 81.90
CA ASN A 365 -40.72 -84.58 83.09
C ASN A 365 -42.13 -84.84 83.67
N VAL A 366 -43.21 -84.50 82.94
CA VAL A 366 -44.60 -84.72 83.35
C VAL A 366 -45.03 -86.18 83.25
N PRO A 367 -45.97 -86.65 84.11
CA PRO A 367 -46.49 -88.01 84.05
C PRO A 367 -47.12 -88.38 82.70
N VAL A 368 -47.03 -89.66 82.34
CA VAL A 368 -47.64 -90.21 81.12
C VAL A 368 -49.17 -90.03 81.13
N ASN A 369 -49.76 -89.77 79.96
CA ASN A 369 -51.18 -89.41 79.73
C ASN A 369 -51.61 -88.05 80.32
N THR A 370 -50.67 -87.14 80.60
CA THR A 370 -51.00 -85.76 80.97
C THR A 370 -51.82 -85.07 79.87
N VAL A 371 -52.93 -84.43 80.27
CA VAL A 371 -53.77 -83.61 79.39
C VAL A 371 -53.08 -82.29 79.11
N ILE A 372 -52.88 -81.97 77.83
CA ILE A 372 -52.26 -80.72 77.38
C ILE A 372 -53.32 -79.63 77.21
N GLY A 373 -54.43 -79.95 76.54
CA GLY A 373 -55.47 -78.97 76.24
C GLY A 373 -56.76 -79.59 75.70
N THR A 374 -57.72 -78.74 75.38
CA THR A 374 -59.05 -79.11 74.87
C THR A 374 -59.39 -78.40 73.56
N PHE A 375 -59.91 -79.14 72.58
CA PHE A 375 -60.21 -78.64 71.25
C PHE A 375 -61.53 -77.85 71.17
N SER A 376 -61.52 -76.85 70.28
CA SER A 376 -62.64 -75.97 69.91
C SER A 376 -62.54 -75.57 68.42
N THR A 377 -63.67 -75.25 67.78
CA THR A 377 -63.75 -74.95 66.33
C THR A 377 -64.41 -73.60 66.10
N THR A 378 -64.00 -72.88 65.04
CA THR A 378 -64.63 -71.64 64.57
C THR A 378 -65.33 -71.89 63.23
N ASP A 379 -66.54 -71.37 63.12
CA ASP A 379 -67.47 -71.65 62.04
C ASP A 379 -68.29 -70.39 61.75
N PRO A 380 -68.41 -69.91 60.50
CA PRO A 380 -69.31 -68.83 60.13
C PRO A 380 -70.78 -69.15 60.41
N ASP A 381 -71.18 -70.43 60.35
CA ASP A 381 -72.54 -70.87 60.66
C ASP A 381 -72.70 -71.09 62.18
N THR A 382 -73.37 -70.15 62.84
CA THR A 382 -73.50 -70.12 64.30
C THR A 382 -74.38 -71.24 64.84
N GLY A 383 -73.81 -72.10 65.69
CA GLY A 383 -74.54 -73.12 66.46
C GLY A 383 -74.16 -74.57 66.14
N ASN A 384 -73.21 -74.79 65.22
CA ASN A 384 -72.69 -76.12 64.89
C ASN A 384 -72.08 -76.88 66.09
N SER A 385 -72.12 -78.21 66.02
CA SER A 385 -71.48 -79.14 66.96
C SER A 385 -70.32 -79.88 66.28
N PHE A 386 -69.24 -80.16 67.02
CA PHE A 386 -67.97 -80.57 66.42
C PHE A 386 -67.41 -81.89 66.98
N THR A 387 -66.69 -82.63 66.13
CA THR A 387 -65.95 -83.85 66.49
C THR A 387 -64.48 -83.73 66.09
N TYR A 388 -63.58 -84.43 66.80
CA TYR A 388 -62.12 -84.30 66.62
C TYR A 388 -61.43 -85.65 66.40
N SER A 389 -60.40 -85.68 65.55
CA SER A 389 -59.56 -86.86 65.35
C SER A 389 -58.14 -86.50 64.88
N LEU A 390 -57.17 -87.33 65.27
CA LEU A 390 -55.83 -87.33 64.65
C LEU A 390 -55.93 -88.02 63.28
N ILE A 391 -55.35 -87.40 62.25
CA ILE A 391 -55.42 -87.87 60.86
C ILE A 391 -54.03 -87.85 60.21
N ALA A 392 -53.83 -88.71 59.20
CA ALA A 392 -52.58 -88.77 58.45
C ALA A 392 -52.48 -87.65 57.39
N GLY A 393 -51.25 -87.34 56.97
CA GLY A 393 -50.92 -86.29 56.00
C GLY A 393 -50.10 -85.16 56.63
N THR A 394 -49.50 -84.31 55.79
CA THR A 394 -48.50 -83.29 56.17
C THR A 394 -48.77 -82.62 57.52
N GLY A 395 -47.85 -82.81 58.47
CA GLY A 395 -47.96 -82.33 59.86
C GLY A 395 -48.29 -83.41 60.90
N ASP A 396 -48.45 -84.67 60.49
CA ASP A 396 -48.81 -85.82 61.34
C ASP A 396 -47.63 -86.54 62.02
N THR A 397 -46.40 -86.02 61.90
CA THR A 397 -45.15 -86.74 62.24
C THR A 397 -45.10 -87.29 63.65
N ASP A 398 -45.75 -86.62 64.60
CA ASP A 398 -45.77 -86.98 66.01
C ASP A 398 -47.16 -87.41 66.50
N ASN A 399 -48.13 -87.67 65.61
CA ASN A 399 -49.48 -88.13 65.99
C ASN A 399 -49.45 -89.35 66.94
N THR A 400 -48.42 -90.21 66.85
CA THR A 400 -48.24 -91.40 67.71
C THR A 400 -47.78 -91.08 69.14
N ALA A 401 -47.24 -89.89 69.39
CA ALA A 401 -46.87 -89.41 70.72
C ALA A 401 -48.07 -88.94 71.54
N PHE A 402 -49.26 -88.82 70.93
CA PHE A 402 -50.47 -88.32 71.58
C PHE A 402 -51.68 -89.25 71.41
N SER A 403 -52.73 -88.95 72.15
CA SER A 403 -54.06 -89.54 71.97
C SER A 403 -55.14 -88.50 72.26
N ILE A 404 -56.33 -88.66 71.64
CA ILE A 404 -57.48 -87.77 71.86
C ILE A 404 -58.57 -88.52 72.62
N VAL A 405 -59.01 -87.94 73.73
CA VAL A 405 -60.09 -88.48 74.59
C VAL A 405 -61.21 -87.43 74.67
N GLY A 406 -62.33 -87.69 73.98
CA GLY A 406 -63.40 -86.70 73.83
C GLY A 406 -62.94 -85.53 72.96
N ASN A 407 -62.76 -84.36 73.56
CA ASN A 407 -62.08 -83.21 72.94
C ASN A 407 -60.73 -82.87 73.60
N GLN A 408 -60.18 -83.74 74.46
CA GLN A 408 -58.91 -83.47 75.15
C GLN A 408 -57.73 -84.13 74.41
N LEU A 409 -56.59 -83.43 74.30
CA LEU A 409 -55.32 -83.98 73.83
C LEU A 409 -54.48 -84.44 75.04
N GLN A 410 -53.96 -85.67 74.99
CA GLN A 410 -53.08 -86.26 76.01
C GLN A 410 -51.75 -86.70 75.38
N ILE A 411 -50.63 -86.57 76.11
CA ILE A 411 -49.32 -87.06 75.68
C ILE A 411 -49.04 -88.47 76.24
N ASN A 412 -48.63 -89.40 75.38
CA ASN A 412 -48.56 -90.83 75.70
C ASN A 412 -47.34 -91.22 76.56
N ASN A 413 -46.30 -90.38 76.60
CA ASN A 413 -45.09 -90.55 77.43
C ASN A 413 -44.69 -89.19 78.05
N SER A 414 -43.77 -89.19 79.02
CA SER A 414 -43.13 -87.94 79.46
C SER A 414 -42.35 -87.34 78.29
N PRO A 415 -42.46 -86.03 78.03
CA PRO A 415 -41.50 -85.30 77.22
C PRO A 415 -40.22 -85.02 78.03
N ASP A 416 -39.19 -84.64 77.29
CA ASP A 416 -37.79 -84.38 77.67
C ASP A 416 -37.34 -83.28 76.69
N PHE A 417 -36.96 -82.11 77.20
CA PHE A 417 -36.77 -80.89 76.42
C PHE A 417 -35.51 -80.96 75.54
N GLU A 418 -34.39 -81.41 76.13
CA GLU A 418 -33.11 -81.66 75.48
C GLU A 418 -33.23 -82.66 74.32
N THR A 419 -34.06 -83.70 74.49
CA THR A 419 -34.30 -84.73 73.48
C THR A 419 -35.26 -84.26 72.39
N LYS A 420 -36.40 -83.65 72.75
CA LYS A 420 -37.36 -83.13 71.76
C LYS A 420 -38.29 -82.05 72.33
N ASN A 421 -37.85 -80.80 72.22
CA ASN A 421 -38.60 -79.61 72.65
C ASN A 421 -39.91 -79.28 71.90
N SER A 422 -40.29 -80.00 70.83
CA SER A 422 -41.54 -79.71 70.09
C SER A 422 -42.01 -80.87 69.21
N TYR A 423 -43.33 -81.01 69.06
CA TYR A 423 -44.00 -82.08 68.30
C TYR A 423 -45.02 -81.51 67.31
N SER A 424 -45.20 -82.16 66.15
CA SER A 424 -46.23 -81.79 65.16
C SER A 424 -47.34 -82.83 65.07
N ILE A 425 -48.58 -82.41 65.26
CA ILE A 425 -49.78 -83.24 65.07
C ILE A 425 -50.74 -82.65 64.04
N ARG A 426 -51.48 -83.50 63.32
CA ARG A 426 -52.54 -83.09 62.38
C ARG A 426 -53.91 -83.52 62.88
N VAL A 427 -54.76 -82.54 63.17
CA VAL A 427 -56.09 -82.73 63.75
C VAL A 427 -57.17 -82.30 62.75
N LYS A 428 -58.22 -83.11 62.62
CA LYS A 428 -59.43 -82.79 61.87
C LYS A 428 -60.54 -82.36 62.83
N THR A 429 -61.28 -81.32 62.48
CA THR A 429 -62.62 -81.05 63.01
C THR A 429 -63.65 -81.17 61.89
N THR A 430 -64.83 -81.69 62.22
CA THR A 430 -65.99 -81.74 61.32
C THR A 430 -67.18 -81.10 62.03
N ASP A 431 -67.94 -80.27 61.33
CA ASP A 431 -69.15 -79.59 61.81
C ASP A 431 -70.40 -80.52 61.76
N GLN A 432 -71.60 -79.95 61.95
CA GLN A 432 -72.86 -80.70 61.86
C GLN A 432 -73.40 -80.81 60.42
N GLY A 433 -72.95 -79.97 59.49
CA GLY A 433 -73.25 -80.04 58.06
C GLY A 433 -72.44 -81.09 57.29
N GLY A 434 -71.36 -81.61 57.89
CA GLY A 434 -70.39 -82.52 57.28
C GLY A 434 -69.21 -81.82 56.60
N LEU A 435 -69.09 -80.50 56.68
CA LEU A 435 -67.89 -79.79 56.24
C LEU A 435 -66.82 -79.87 57.34
N SER A 436 -65.55 -79.82 56.95
CA SER A 436 -64.45 -80.12 57.85
C SER A 436 -63.25 -79.23 57.64
N PHE A 437 -62.68 -78.73 58.74
CA PHE A 437 -61.42 -78.02 58.76
C PHE A 437 -60.31 -78.95 59.28
N GLU A 438 -59.13 -78.89 58.68
CA GLU A 438 -57.96 -79.68 59.10
C GLU A 438 -56.82 -78.74 59.45
N LYS A 439 -56.15 -78.99 60.57
CA LYS A 439 -55.09 -78.11 61.07
C LYS A 439 -53.93 -78.92 61.64
N THR A 440 -52.73 -78.53 61.22
CA THR A 440 -51.51 -78.93 61.92
C THR A 440 -51.32 -78.03 63.13
N LEU A 441 -51.02 -78.64 64.29
CA LEU A 441 -50.71 -77.95 65.53
C LEU A 441 -49.32 -78.39 66.00
N THR A 442 -48.53 -77.42 66.44
CA THR A 442 -47.27 -77.69 67.15
C THR A 442 -47.56 -77.69 68.65
N ILE A 443 -47.09 -78.72 69.36
CA ILE A 443 -47.04 -78.74 70.83
C ILE A 443 -45.59 -78.52 71.22
N THR A 444 -45.31 -77.49 72.02
CA THR A 444 -43.97 -77.19 72.53
C THR A 444 -43.79 -77.78 73.93
N VAL A 445 -42.57 -78.19 74.25
CA VAL A 445 -42.17 -78.61 75.60
C VAL A 445 -41.50 -77.43 76.31
N ASN A 446 -41.65 -77.29 77.62
CA ASN A 446 -40.92 -76.31 78.44
C ASN A 446 -39.81 -77.01 79.27
N ASP A 447 -38.64 -76.38 79.33
CA ASP A 447 -37.44 -76.72 80.13
C ASP A 447 -37.70 -76.67 81.66
N VAL A 448 -37.18 -77.67 82.40
CA VAL A 448 -37.27 -77.79 83.88
C VAL A 448 -35.92 -78.13 84.54
N ASN A 449 -34.86 -77.39 84.18
CA ASN A 449 -33.56 -77.17 84.86
C ASN A 449 -33.26 -77.90 86.22
N GLU A 450 -32.31 -78.85 86.23
CA GLU A 450 -31.80 -79.54 87.44
C GLU A 450 -30.41 -79.06 87.96
N THR A 451 -29.75 -79.84 88.84
CA THR A 451 -28.49 -79.43 89.54
C THR A 451 -27.39 -80.51 89.50
N PRO A 452 -26.14 -80.21 89.04
CA PRO A 452 -25.03 -81.15 88.98
C PRO A 452 -24.01 -81.02 90.13
N GLY A 453 -23.10 -82.00 90.26
CA GLY A 453 -21.99 -82.02 91.25
C GLY A 453 -20.66 -81.45 90.72
N ASN A 454 -19.54 -81.67 91.44
CA ASN A 454 -18.27 -80.97 91.15
C ASN A 454 -17.79 -81.20 89.70
N GLN A 455 -17.70 -80.11 88.95
CA GLN A 455 -17.37 -80.10 87.53
C GLN A 455 -15.91 -79.70 87.31
N ALA A 456 -15.43 -79.84 86.07
CA ALA A 456 -14.19 -79.18 85.68
C ALA A 456 -14.47 -77.68 85.48
N PRO A 457 -13.46 -76.80 85.63
CA PRO A 457 -13.57 -75.42 85.20
C PRO A 457 -14.11 -75.34 83.77
N THR A 458 -15.14 -74.54 83.53
CA THR A 458 -15.77 -74.40 82.21
C THR A 458 -15.11 -73.32 81.36
N ASN A 459 -14.26 -72.48 81.95
CA ASN A 459 -13.52 -71.45 81.23
C ASN A 459 -12.23 -71.05 81.95
N LEU A 460 -11.25 -70.58 81.18
CA LEU A 460 -10.05 -69.88 81.64
C LEU A 460 -10.07 -68.47 81.04
N ALA A 461 -9.92 -67.46 81.89
CA ALA A 461 -9.81 -66.06 81.49
C ALA A 461 -8.54 -65.44 82.08
N LEU A 462 -8.03 -64.41 81.41
CA LEU A 462 -6.90 -63.58 81.84
C LEU A 462 -7.41 -62.14 81.89
N SER A 463 -7.11 -61.40 82.95
CA SER A 463 -7.70 -60.07 83.20
C SER A 463 -7.43 -59.02 82.12
N ALA A 464 -6.35 -59.20 81.34
CA ALA A 464 -6.10 -58.49 80.10
C ALA A 464 -5.37 -59.44 79.13
N THR A 465 -5.77 -59.46 77.87
CA THR A 465 -5.09 -60.21 76.78
C THR A 465 -4.30 -59.29 75.87
N THR A 466 -4.05 -58.06 76.32
CA THR A 466 -3.21 -57.07 75.65
C THR A 466 -2.06 -56.65 76.56
N VAL A 467 -0.90 -56.38 75.96
CA VAL A 467 0.24 -55.76 76.63
C VAL A 467 0.81 -54.68 75.72
N ASN A 468 1.10 -53.50 76.26
CA ASN A 468 1.84 -52.49 75.53
C ASN A 468 3.25 -53.00 75.24
N GLU A 469 3.83 -52.65 74.09
CA GLU A 469 5.26 -52.86 73.85
C GLU A 469 6.15 -51.95 74.71
N ASN A 470 7.47 -52.13 74.58
CA ASN A 470 8.50 -51.39 75.31
C ASN A 470 8.36 -51.42 76.85
N VAL A 471 7.56 -52.36 77.38
CA VAL A 471 7.40 -52.59 78.82
C VAL A 471 8.60 -53.34 79.42
N PRO A 472 8.98 -53.06 80.68
CA PRO A 472 10.08 -53.76 81.34
C PRO A 472 9.92 -55.29 81.37
N VAL A 473 11.05 -55.99 81.35
CA VAL A 473 11.08 -57.47 81.45
C VAL A 473 10.40 -57.97 82.73
N ASN A 474 9.64 -59.06 82.62
CA ASN A 474 8.75 -59.62 83.65
C ASN A 474 7.54 -58.74 84.01
N THR A 475 7.14 -57.80 83.15
CA THR A 475 5.87 -57.06 83.30
C THR A 475 4.70 -58.03 83.36
N VAL A 476 3.83 -57.85 84.37
CA VAL A 476 2.57 -58.59 84.51
C VAL A 476 1.57 -58.06 83.48
N ILE A 477 1.11 -58.95 82.60
CA ILE A 477 0.08 -58.65 81.60
C ILE A 477 -1.30 -58.71 82.26
N GLY A 478 -1.55 -59.76 83.03
CA GLY A 478 -2.82 -59.95 83.71
C GLY A 478 -2.79 -61.09 84.72
N THR A 479 -3.89 -61.20 85.47
CA THR A 479 -4.13 -62.29 86.41
C THR A 479 -5.11 -63.28 85.81
N PHE A 480 -4.78 -64.56 85.86
CA PHE A 480 -5.69 -65.64 85.50
C PHE A 480 -6.80 -65.79 86.53
N SER A 481 -7.98 -66.12 86.00
CA SER A 481 -9.19 -66.47 86.73
C SER A 481 -9.87 -67.61 85.98
N SER A 482 -10.57 -68.48 86.71
CA SER A 482 -11.31 -69.60 86.11
C SER A 482 -12.80 -69.45 86.38
N THR A 483 -13.63 -69.74 85.38
CA THR A 483 -15.04 -70.00 85.61
C THR A 483 -15.17 -71.48 85.93
N ASP A 484 -15.81 -71.77 87.04
CA ASP A 484 -16.03 -73.11 87.58
C ASP A 484 -17.47 -73.13 88.12
N PRO A 485 -18.28 -74.14 87.82
CA PRO A 485 -19.62 -74.29 88.41
C PRO A 485 -19.59 -74.36 89.95
N ASP A 486 -18.48 -74.79 90.54
CA ASP A 486 -18.33 -74.98 91.99
C ASP A 486 -17.80 -73.73 92.70
N SER A 487 -18.73 -73.00 93.35
CA SER A 487 -18.43 -71.75 94.03
C SER A 487 -17.48 -71.95 95.22
N GLY A 488 -16.24 -71.47 95.08
CA GLY A 488 -15.22 -71.45 96.15
C GLY A 488 -13.99 -72.30 95.88
N ASN A 489 -13.91 -72.99 94.73
CA ASN A 489 -12.71 -73.71 94.32
C ASN A 489 -11.48 -72.79 94.21
N THR A 490 -10.30 -73.38 94.48
CA THR A 490 -8.99 -72.73 94.30
C THR A 490 -8.31 -73.26 93.05
N PHE A 491 -7.58 -72.40 92.33
CA PHE A 491 -7.05 -72.69 91.00
C PHE A 491 -5.53 -72.59 90.90
N THR A 492 -4.94 -73.46 90.09
CA THR A 492 -3.52 -73.41 89.72
C THR A 492 -3.37 -73.33 88.20
N TYR A 493 -2.35 -72.60 87.74
CA TYR A 493 -2.16 -72.24 86.34
C TYR A 493 -0.79 -72.65 85.81
N SER A 494 -0.72 -73.17 84.58
CA SER A 494 0.54 -73.57 83.94
C SER A 494 0.50 -73.42 82.41
N LEU A 495 1.66 -73.08 81.82
CA LEU A 495 1.88 -73.16 80.37
C LEU A 495 2.15 -74.62 79.99
N ILE A 496 1.52 -75.10 78.91
CA ILE A 496 1.55 -76.51 78.49
C ILE A 496 1.73 -76.65 76.97
N ALA A 497 2.32 -77.75 76.53
CA ALA A 497 2.55 -78.02 75.11
C ALA A 497 1.29 -78.55 74.38
N GLY A 498 1.29 -78.43 73.05
CA GLY A 498 0.17 -78.78 72.15
C GLY A 498 -0.43 -77.56 71.46
N THR A 499 -1.25 -77.77 70.43
CA THR A 499 -1.75 -76.72 69.52
C THR A 499 -2.06 -75.38 70.21
N GLY A 500 -1.41 -74.31 69.75
CA GLY A 500 -1.48 -72.97 70.34
C GLY A 500 -0.42 -72.67 71.41
N ASP A 501 0.67 -73.43 71.47
CA ASP A 501 1.78 -73.29 72.43
C ASP A 501 3.02 -72.56 71.87
N THR A 502 2.96 -72.07 70.63
CA THR A 502 4.13 -71.61 69.85
C THR A 502 4.98 -70.56 70.56
N ASP A 503 4.35 -69.73 71.39
CA ASP A 503 4.99 -68.62 72.08
C ASP A 503 5.09 -68.81 73.59
N ASN A 504 4.77 -69.99 74.13
CA ASN A 504 4.86 -70.28 75.58
C ASN A 504 6.23 -69.90 76.19
N SER A 505 7.32 -70.00 75.41
CA SER A 505 8.67 -69.65 75.87
C SER A 505 8.91 -68.15 76.10
N ALA A 506 8.07 -67.27 75.54
CA ALA A 506 8.13 -65.83 75.75
C ALA A 506 7.51 -65.39 77.10
N PHE A 507 6.87 -66.29 77.84
CA PHE A 507 6.14 -65.97 79.08
C PHE A 507 6.53 -66.84 80.27
N SER A 508 6.16 -66.39 81.46
CA SER A 508 6.23 -67.10 82.73
C SER A 508 4.91 -66.93 83.50
N ILE A 509 4.57 -67.90 84.34
CA ILE A 509 3.42 -67.79 85.26
C ILE A 509 3.94 -67.76 86.69
N VAL A 510 3.59 -66.70 87.43
CA VAL A 510 3.97 -66.51 88.84
C VAL A 510 2.69 -66.42 89.68
N GLY A 511 2.40 -67.49 90.42
CA GLY A 511 1.11 -67.63 91.11
C GLY A 511 -0.02 -67.79 90.09
N ASN A 512 -0.88 -66.77 89.98
CA ASN A 512 -1.86 -66.65 88.89
C ASN A 512 -1.54 -65.51 87.91
N GLN A 513 -0.36 -64.89 87.97
CA GLN A 513 -0.01 -63.77 87.08
C GLN A 513 0.72 -64.28 85.83
N LEU A 514 0.30 -63.83 84.64
CA LEU A 514 1.08 -63.99 83.41
C LEU A 514 2.10 -62.84 83.31
N GLN A 515 3.37 -63.17 83.14
CA GLN A 515 4.46 -62.23 82.92
C GLN A 515 5.15 -62.50 81.58
N ILE A 516 5.61 -61.47 80.88
CA ILE A 516 6.41 -61.61 79.66
C ILE A 516 7.91 -61.57 79.98
N ASN A 517 8.67 -62.53 79.46
CA ASN A 517 10.07 -62.76 79.84
C ASN A 517 11.04 -61.69 79.29
N ASN A 518 10.68 -61.05 78.17
CA ASN A 518 11.40 -59.94 77.53
C ASN A 518 10.42 -58.80 77.24
N SER A 519 10.92 -57.61 76.88
CA SER A 519 10.05 -56.57 76.31
C SER A 519 9.41 -57.08 75.01
N PRO A 520 8.11 -56.87 74.78
CA PRO A 520 7.52 -56.97 73.44
C PRO A 520 7.92 -55.75 72.60
N ASP A 521 7.70 -55.91 71.29
CA ASP A 521 8.00 -55.04 70.15
C ASP A 521 6.94 -55.43 69.09
N PHE A 522 6.13 -54.48 68.65
CA PHE A 522 4.95 -54.70 67.81
C PHE A 522 5.32 -54.96 66.35
N GLU A 523 6.25 -54.19 65.79
CA GLU A 523 6.80 -54.37 64.45
C GLU A 523 7.42 -55.76 64.27
N THR A 524 8.16 -56.23 65.27
CA THR A 524 8.76 -57.57 65.28
C THR A 524 7.70 -58.65 65.49
N LYS A 525 6.80 -58.50 66.48
CA LYS A 525 5.73 -59.48 66.72
C LYS A 525 4.54 -58.93 67.53
N ASN A 526 3.57 -58.36 66.81
CA ASN A 526 2.31 -57.84 67.33
C ASN A 526 1.38 -58.84 68.08
N SER A 527 1.62 -60.15 68.05
CA SER A 527 0.75 -61.14 68.71
C SER A 527 1.44 -62.47 69.00
N TYR A 528 1.15 -63.04 70.17
CA TYR A 528 1.71 -64.30 70.67
C TYR A 528 0.61 -65.31 70.98
N SER A 529 0.82 -66.59 70.65
CA SER A 529 -0.12 -67.68 70.96
C SER A 529 0.42 -68.56 72.08
N ILE A 530 -0.28 -68.58 73.22
CA ILE A 530 0.06 -69.38 74.39
C ILE A 530 -1.05 -70.36 74.77
N ARG A 531 -0.67 -71.54 75.27
CA ARG A 531 -1.60 -72.57 75.74
C ARG A 531 -1.50 -72.72 77.25
N VAL A 532 -2.55 -72.31 77.95
CA VAL A 532 -2.61 -72.28 79.42
C VAL A 532 -3.60 -73.33 79.91
N LYS A 533 -3.20 -74.05 80.97
CA LYS A 533 -4.03 -74.97 81.74
C LYS A 533 -4.42 -74.32 83.07
N THR A 534 -5.70 -74.42 83.44
CA THR A 534 -6.17 -74.25 84.82
C THR A 534 -6.51 -75.61 85.40
N THR A 535 -6.25 -75.80 86.69
CA THR A 535 -6.68 -76.99 87.46
C THR A 535 -7.34 -76.53 88.75
N ASP A 536 -8.50 -77.09 89.09
CA ASP A 536 -9.27 -76.80 90.31
C ASP A 536 -8.70 -77.51 91.55
N GLN A 537 -9.42 -77.42 92.67
CA GLN A 537 -9.06 -78.10 93.91
C GLN A 537 -9.36 -79.61 93.88
N GLY A 538 -10.27 -80.07 93.00
CA GLY A 538 -10.54 -81.49 92.74
C GLY A 538 -9.50 -82.20 91.87
N GLY A 539 -8.63 -81.46 91.17
CA GLY A 539 -7.67 -81.98 90.19
C GLY A 539 -8.23 -82.09 88.76
N LEU A 540 -9.44 -81.59 88.53
CA LEU A 540 -10.06 -81.43 87.21
C LEU A 540 -9.51 -80.16 86.53
N SER A 541 -9.41 -80.17 85.20
CA SER A 541 -8.65 -79.15 84.49
C SER A 541 -9.25 -78.74 83.16
N PHE A 542 -9.08 -77.46 82.82
CA PHE A 542 -9.46 -76.88 81.54
C PHE A 542 -8.25 -76.27 80.86
N GLU A 543 -8.19 -76.37 79.54
CA GLU A 543 -7.07 -75.89 78.72
C GLU A 543 -7.57 -74.92 77.67
N LYS A 544 -6.86 -73.80 77.51
CA LYS A 544 -7.24 -72.74 76.57
C LYS A 544 -6.02 -72.16 75.89
N THR A 545 -6.09 -72.05 74.57
CA THR A 545 -5.20 -71.16 73.82
C THR A 545 -5.67 -69.73 74.01
N LEU A 546 -4.75 -68.84 74.39
CA LEU A 546 -4.97 -67.41 74.44
C LEU A 546 -4.03 -66.74 73.43
N THR A 547 -4.57 -65.79 72.68
CA THR A 547 -3.74 -64.81 71.97
C THR A 547 -3.45 -63.66 72.92
N ILE A 548 -2.17 -63.35 73.12
CA ILE A 548 -1.73 -62.10 73.74
C ILE A 548 -1.37 -61.16 72.61
N THR A 549 -2.19 -60.14 72.41
CA THR A 549 -1.93 -59.07 71.43
C THR A 549 -0.97 -58.06 72.07
N VAL A 550 0.07 -57.68 71.34
CA VAL A 550 0.83 -56.47 71.70
C VAL A 550 -0.02 -55.29 71.23
N ASN A 551 -0.28 -54.33 72.11
CA ASN A 551 -0.73 -53.02 71.66
C ASN A 551 0.50 -52.33 71.08
N ASP A 552 0.40 -51.94 69.82
CA ASP A 552 1.07 -50.75 69.27
C ASP A 552 1.03 -49.66 70.35
N VAL A 553 2.18 -49.39 70.94
CA VAL A 553 2.40 -48.13 71.60
C VAL A 553 2.89 -47.22 70.50
N ASN A 554 2.17 -46.13 70.27
CA ASN A 554 2.69 -45.06 69.44
C ASN A 554 3.88 -44.41 70.18
N GLU A 555 5.06 -45.04 70.11
CA GLU A 555 6.32 -44.32 70.14
C GLU A 555 6.21 -43.13 69.17
N THR A 556 7.04 -42.11 69.35
CA THR A 556 7.55 -41.45 68.14
C THR A 556 8.41 -42.51 67.44
N PRO A 557 8.02 -43.09 66.29
CA PRO A 557 8.86 -44.08 65.59
C PRO A 557 10.13 -43.32 65.25
N GLY A 558 11.25 -43.63 65.93
CA GLY A 558 12.25 -42.61 66.36
C GLY A 558 12.54 -41.46 65.40
N ASN A 559 11.64 -40.44 65.41
CA ASN A 559 11.19 -39.67 64.23
C ASN A 559 11.97 -40.05 62.95
N GLN A 560 11.40 -40.95 62.15
CA GLN A 560 12.17 -41.61 61.10
C GLN A 560 12.56 -40.63 60.01
N ALA A 561 13.88 -40.46 59.83
CA ALA A 561 14.41 -39.56 58.82
C ALA A 561 13.78 -39.86 57.44
N PRO A 562 13.31 -38.84 56.70
CA PRO A 562 12.57 -39.07 55.48
C PRO A 562 13.31 -39.98 54.51
N THR A 563 12.59 -40.85 53.82
CA THR A 563 13.19 -41.90 52.97
C THR A 563 13.39 -41.43 51.53
N ASN A 564 12.65 -40.41 51.09
CA ASN A 564 12.82 -39.80 49.77
C ASN A 564 12.25 -38.37 49.73
N LEU A 565 12.86 -37.53 48.90
CA LEU A 565 12.37 -36.21 48.49
C LEU A 565 11.95 -36.26 47.03
N ALA A 566 10.75 -35.80 46.70
CA ALA A 566 10.27 -35.66 45.33
C ALA A 566 9.87 -34.19 45.06
N LEU A 567 9.83 -33.83 43.78
CA LEU A 567 9.34 -32.56 43.27
C LEU A 567 8.35 -32.88 42.15
N SER A 568 7.17 -32.25 42.14
CA SER A 568 6.05 -32.64 41.27
C SER A 568 6.34 -32.53 39.77
N ALA A 569 7.28 -31.67 39.37
CA ALA A 569 7.89 -31.64 38.04
C ALA A 569 9.38 -31.28 38.18
N THR A 570 10.23 -31.86 37.34
CA THR A 570 11.68 -31.57 37.28
C THR A 570 12.06 -30.89 35.96
N THR A 571 11.06 -30.39 35.24
CA THR A 571 11.19 -29.61 34.02
C THR A 571 10.52 -28.25 34.24
N VAL A 572 11.10 -27.22 33.64
CA VAL A 572 10.48 -25.90 33.50
C VAL A 572 10.66 -25.47 32.05
N ASN A 573 9.67 -24.83 31.45
CA ASN A 573 9.87 -24.15 30.17
C ASN A 573 10.78 -22.94 30.39
N GLU A 574 11.57 -22.55 29.39
CA GLU A 574 12.18 -21.23 29.38
C GLU A 574 11.17 -20.10 29.23
N ASN A 575 11.64 -18.85 29.29
CA ASN A 575 10.83 -17.65 29.15
C ASN A 575 9.65 -17.52 30.14
N VAL A 576 9.63 -18.33 31.21
CA VAL A 576 8.63 -18.23 32.29
C VAL A 576 8.90 -17.04 33.21
N PRO A 577 7.86 -16.35 33.73
CA PRO A 577 8.02 -15.21 34.63
C PRO A 577 8.86 -15.50 35.87
N VAL A 578 9.52 -14.46 36.41
CA VAL A 578 10.28 -14.56 37.66
C VAL A 578 9.41 -15.03 38.83
N ASN A 579 9.96 -15.90 39.67
CA ASN A 579 9.28 -16.64 40.75
C ASN A 579 8.23 -17.66 40.28
N THR A 580 8.24 -18.08 39.00
CA THR A 580 7.39 -19.19 38.53
C THR A 580 7.67 -20.45 39.35
N VAL A 581 6.58 -21.08 39.82
CA VAL A 581 6.61 -22.36 40.54
C VAL A 581 6.87 -23.50 39.55
N ILE A 582 8.02 -24.15 39.69
CA ILE A 582 8.38 -25.34 38.89
C ILE A 582 7.63 -26.56 39.40
N GLY A 583 7.53 -26.70 40.73
CA GLY A 583 6.83 -27.80 41.33
C GLY A 583 6.66 -27.66 42.83
N THR A 584 5.80 -28.52 43.38
CA THR A 584 5.67 -28.72 44.82
C THR A 584 6.58 -29.86 45.25
N PHE A 585 7.35 -29.63 46.32
CA PHE A 585 8.06 -30.69 47.01
C PHE A 585 7.07 -31.54 47.78
N SER A 586 7.28 -32.85 47.71
CA SER A 586 6.67 -33.85 48.55
C SER A 586 7.75 -34.72 49.18
N THR A 587 7.48 -35.21 50.38
CA THR A 587 8.40 -36.05 51.14
C THR A 587 7.76 -37.43 51.31
N THR A 588 8.52 -38.48 51.04
CA THR A 588 8.15 -39.85 51.43
C THR A 588 8.77 -40.10 52.79
N ASP A 589 7.92 -40.25 53.79
CA ASP A 589 8.29 -40.41 55.18
C ASP A 589 7.56 -41.64 55.75
N PRO A 590 8.20 -42.47 56.59
CA PRO A 590 7.50 -43.54 57.28
C PRO A 590 6.43 -43.03 58.25
N ASP A 591 6.61 -41.84 58.82
CA ASP A 591 5.79 -41.32 59.91
C ASP A 591 4.60 -40.51 59.35
N SER A 592 3.44 -41.16 59.27
CA SER A 592 2.24 -40.58 58.64
C SER A 592 1.71 -39.37 59.42
N GLY A 593 1.62 -38.21 58.74
CA GLY A 593 1.09 -36.97 59.31
C GLY A 593 2.16 -35.95 59.74
N ASN A 594 3.45 -36.27 59.58
CA ASN A 594 4.54 -35.32 59.78
C ASN A 594 4.37 -34.07 58.89
N THR A 595 4.79 -32.91 59.40
CA THR A 595 4.93 -31.67 58.62
C THR A 595 6.37 -31.51 58.15
N PHE A 596 6.56 -31.01 56.92
CA PHE A 596 7.87 -30.95 56.26
C PHE A 596 8.26 -29.52 55.91
N THR A 597 9.54 -29.21 56.14
CA THR A 597 10.19 -27.95 55.75
C THR A 597 11.28 -28.22 54.72
N TYR A 598 11.39 -27.36 53.72
CA TYR A 598 12.28 -27.55 52.58
C TYR A 598 13.29 -26.41 52.48
N SER A 599 14.55 -26.73 52.19
CA SER A 599 15.63 -25.74 52.11
C SER A 599 16.68 -26.11 51.06
N LEU A 600 17.27 -25.09 50.43
CA LEU A 600 18.44 -25.23 49.56
C LEU A 600 19.70 -25.21 50.43
N ILE A 601 20.61 -26.17 50.23
CA ILE A 601 21.78 -26.40 51.10
C ILE A 601 23.06 -26.63 50.30
N ALA A 602 24.21 -26.25 50.87
CA ALA A 602 25.51 -26.42 50.22
C ALA A 602 26.04 -27.87 50.27
N GLY A 603 26.93 -28.21 49.35
CA GLY A 603 27.51 -29.54 49.15
C GLY A 603 27.20 -30.12 47.75
N THR A 604 27.87 -31.19 47.35
CA THR A 604 27.80 -31.77 45.98
C THR A 604 26.40 -31.70 45.34
N GLY A 605 26.30 -31.03 44.19
CA GLY A 605 25.05 -30.79 43.48
C GLY A 605 24.31 -29.51 43.88
N ASP A 606 24.99 -28.54 44.51
CA ASP A 606 24.46 -27.24 44.93
C ASP A 606 24.75 -26.08 43.95
N THR A 607 25.35 -26.37 42.79
CA THR A 607 25.97 -25.38 41.89
C THR A 607 25.02 -24.27 41.46
N ASP A 608 23.72 -24.56 41.42
CA ASP A 608 22.70 -23.65 40.93
C ASP A 608 21.68 -23.22 42.00
N ASN A 609 21.93 -23.53 43.28
CA ASN A 609 21.02 -23.17 44.37
C ASN A 609 20.64 -21.67 44.38
N SER A 610 21.52 -20.78 43.94
CA SER A 610 21.25 -19.33 43.87
C SER A 610 20.24 -18.91 42.79
N ALA A 611 19.98 -19.77 41.79
CA ALA A 611 18.98 -19.51 40.76
C ALA A 611 17.54 -19.78 41.25
N PHE A 612 17.36 -20.36 42.44
CA PHE A 612 16.06 -20.77 42.96
C PHE A 612 15.78 -20.24 44.36
N SER A 613 14.51 -20.28 44.73
CA SER A 613 14.02 -20.02 46.08
C SER A 613 12.96 -21.07 46.43
N ILE A 614 12.69 -21.22 47.73
CA ILE A 614 11.65 -22.13 48.23
C ILE A 614 10.66 -21.34 49.06
N VAL A 615 9.38 -21.38 48.65
CA VAL A 615 8.27 -20.69 49.31
C VAL A 615 7.30 -21.76 49.82
N GLY A 616 7.31 -21.99 51.14
CA GLY A 616 6.59 -23.11 51.76
C GLY A 616 7.16 -24.44 51.30
N ASN A 617 6.44 -25.15 50.44
CA ASN A 617 6.92 -26.35 49.74
C ASN A 617 7.07 -26.18 48.22
N GLN A 618 6.96 -24.97 47.67
CA GLN A 618 7.12 -24.73 46.23
C GLN A 618 8.57 -24.36 45.89
N LEU A 619 9.13 -25.02 44.87
CA LEU A 619 10.36 -24.55 44.22
C LEU A 619 9.99 -23.45 43.21
N GLN A 620 10.58 -22.27 43.37
CA GLN A 620 10.45 -21.14 42.46
C GLN A 620 11.80 -20.81 41.84
N ILE A 621 11.81 -20.37 40.58
CA ILE A 621 13.03 -19.86 39.91
C ILE A 621 13.12 -18.34 40.04
N ASN A 622 14.27 -17.82 40.46
CA ASN A 622 14.45 -16.42 40.85
C ASN A 622 14.50 -15.46 39.64
N ASN A 623 14.93 -15.97 38.48
CA ASN A 623 14.97 -15.28 37.19
C ASN A 623 14.30 -16.16 36.13
N SER A 624 13.93 -15.61 34.97
CA SER A 624 13.53 -16.45 33.83
C SER A 624 14.68 -17.38 33.43
N PRO A 625 14.43 -18.68 33.17
CA PRO A 625 15.38 -19.54 32.50
C PRO A 625 15.43 -19.25 30.99
N ASP A 626 16.52 -19.71 30.38
CA ASP A 626 16.96 -19.56 28.99
C ASP A 626 17.74 -20.87 28.69
N PHE A 627 17.34 -21.58 27.63
CA PHE A 627 17.84 -22.92 27.29
C PHE A 627 19.23 -22.87 26.63
N GLU A 628 19.42 -21.98 25.67
CA GLU A 628 20.69 -21.72 24.97
C GLU A 628 21.83 -21.38 25.94
N THR A 629 21.55 -20.52 26.92
CA THR A 629 22.48 -20.16 28.00
C THR A 629 22.65 -21.30 28.98
N LYS A 630 21.56 -21.91 29.47
CA LYS A 630 21.64 -23.01 30.45
C LYS A 630 20.39 -23.91 30.51
N ASN A 631 20.38 -24.92 29.63
CA ASN A 631 19.36 -25.97 29.60
C ASN A 631 19.23 -26.90 30.84
N SER A 632 20.10 -26.80 31.85
CA SER A 632 20.01 -27.67 33.02
C SER A 632 20.68 -27.11 34.28
N TYR A 633 19.99 -27.17 35.41
CA TYR A 633 20.45 -26.69 36.72
C TYR A 633 20.55 -27.84 37.74
N SER A 634 21.60 -27.83 38.56
CA SER A 634 21.76 -28.80 39.67
C SER A 634 21.58 -28.11 41.03
N ILE A 635 20.54 -28.54 41.75
CA ILE A 635 20.20 -28.03 43.09
C ILE A 635 20.24 -29.12 44.14
N ARG A 636 20.66 -28.78 45.35
CA ARG A 636 20.69 -29.69 46.51
C ARG A 636 19.66 -29.24 47.52
N VAL A 637 18.60 -30.03 47.63
CA VAL A 637 17.44 -29.74 48.50
C VAL A 637 17.47 -30.66 49.71
N LYS A 638 17.21 -30.08 50.87
CA LYS A 638 16.99 -30.78 52.13
C LYS A 638 15.51 -30.68 52.53
N THR A 639 14.87 -31.82 52.73
CA THR A 639 13.60 -31.90 53.49
C THR A 639 13.92 -32.24 54.94
N THR A 640 13.25 -31.56 55.86
CA THR A 640 13.34 -31.79 57.32
C THR A 640 11.93 -31.93 57.86
N ASP A 641 11.69 -33.00 58.60
CA ASP A 641 10.41 -33.35 59.22
C ASP A 641 10.13 -32.54 60.50
N GLN A 642 9.11 -32.96 61.27
CA GLN A 642 8.68 -32.28 62.48
C GLN A 642 9.53 -32.61 63.73
N GLY A 643 10.22 -33.76 63.76
CA GLY A 643 11.17 -34.12 64.84
C GLY A 643 12.59 -33.58 64.62
N GLY A 644 12.87 -33.07 63.42
CA GLY A 644 14.16 -32.47 63.05
C GLY A 644 15.15 -33.43 62.40
N LEU A 645 14.74 -34.64 62.01
CA LEU A 645 15.53 -35.46 61.09
C LEU A 645 15.26 -35.04 59.64
N SER A 646 16.06 -35.55 58.70
CA SER A 646 16.13 -34.94 57.38
C SER A 646 16.75 -35.81 56.30
N PHE A 647 16.28 -35.60 55.07
CA PHE A 647 16.80 -36.22 53.86
C PHE A 647 17.30 -35.16 52.88
N GLU A 648 18.42 -35.44 52.22
CA GLU A 648 19.05 -34.55 51.24
C GLU A 648 19.07 -35.20 49.87
N LYS A 649 18.71 -34.44 48.83
CA LYS A 649 18.68 -34.92 47.45
C LYS A 649 19.19 -33.87 46.48
N THR A 650 20.13 -34.25 45.63
CA THR A 650 20.41 -33.49 44.41
C THR A 650 19.28 -33.73 43.42
N LEU A 651 18.69 -32.65 42.92
CA LEU A 651 17.76 -32.68 41.80
C LEU A 651 18.41 -31.98 40.60
N THR A 652 18.15 -32.53 39.42
CA THR A 652 18.38 -31.84 38.17
C THR A 652 17.05 -31.21 37.75
N ILE A 653 17.06 -29.90 37.52
CA ILE A 653 15.97 -29.20 36.84
C ILE A 653 16.40 -29.00 35.39
N THR A 654 15.67 -29.63 34.47
CA THR A 654 15.88 -29.43 33.04
C THR A 654 15.06 -28.25 32.57
N VAL A 655 15.64 -27.36 31.77
CA VAL A 655 14.86 -26.39 31.00
C VAL A 655 14.38 -27.11 29.74
N ASN A 656 13.11 -26.98 29.40
CA ASN A 656 12.62 -27.36 28.08
C ASN A 656 12.91 -26.20 27.12
N ASP A 657 13.53 -26.53 26.00
CA ASP A 657 13.49 -25.77 24.74
C ASP A 657 12.03 -25.43 24.39
N VAL A 658 11.72 -24.15 24.16
CA VAL A 658 10.37 -23.67 23.81
C VAL A 658 10.26 -23.21 22.35
N ASN A 659 11.26 -23.53 21.52
CA ASN A 659 11.32 -23.20 20.09
C ASN A 659 10.84 -21.76 19.83
N GLU A 660 11.58 -20.81 20.39
CA GLU A 660 11.43 -19.39 20.14
C GLU A 660 11.38 -19.15 18.62
N THR A 661 10.47 -18.28 18.17
CA THR A 661 10.77 -17.50 16.97
C THR A 661 12.10 -16.78 17.25
N PRO A 662 13.13 -16.92 16.40
CA PRO A 662 14.41 -16.26 16.63
C PRO A 662 14.23 -14.82 17.11
N GLY A 663 14.97 -14.39 18.12
CA GLY A 663 14.86 -13.02 18.61
C GLY A 663 15.28 -12.07 17.49
N ASN A 664 14.31 -11.34 16.92
CA ASN A 664 14.44 -10.54 15.70
C ASN A 664 15.78 -9.81 15.67
N GLN A 665 16.60 -10.07 14.65
CA GLN A 665 17.95 -9.53 14.54
C GLN A 665 17.97 -8.27 13.66
N ALA A 666 18.90 -7.36 13.93
CA ALA A 666 19.13 -6.24 13.04
C ALA A 666 19.69 -6.77 11.69
N PRO A 667 19.27 -6.22 10.54
CA PRO A 667 19.69 -6.69 9.22
C PRO A 667 21.21 -6.81 9.09
N THR A 668 21.67 -7.88 8.44
CA THR A 668 23.09 -8.31 8.44
C THR A 668 23.84 -7.94 7.17
N ALA A 669 23.15 -7.79 6.04
CA ALA A 669 23.69 -7.15 4.83
C ALA A 669 22.62 -6.38 4.04
N LEU A 670 23.06 -5.35 3.32
CA LEU A 670 22.28 -4.61 2.32
C LEU A 670 23.12 -4.55 1.04
N ILE A 671 22.65 -5.24 -0.01
CA ILE A 671 23.44 -5.56 -1.21
C ILE A 671 22.71 -5.07 -2.46
N PHE A 672 23.37 -4.22 -3.25
CA PHE A 672 22.95 -3.86 -4.60
C PHE A 672 23.26 -4.99 -5.58
N GLN A 673 22.27 -5.82 -5.90
CA GLN A 673 22.37 -6.79 -7.00
C GLN A 673 22.06 -6.12 -8.35
N ASN A 674 22.65 -6.65 -9.43
CA ASN A 674 22.47 -6.15 -10.80
C ASN A 674 22.74 -4.64 -10.98
N ALA A 675 23.61 -4.07 -10.14
CA ALA A 675 23.79 -2.63 -10.01
C ALA A 675 24.37 -1.96 -11.27
N VAL A 676 23.57 -1.08 -11.88
CA VAL A 676 24.03 -0.09 -12.86
C VAL A 676 24.82 0.98 -12.10
N THR A 677 26.11 1.11 -12.42
CA THR A 677 27.05 2.08 -11.82
C THR A 677 27.52 3.14 -12.81
N GLU A 678 27.27 2.90 -14.10
CA GLU A 678 27.48 3.82 -15.21
C GLU A 678 26.19 3.80 -16.06
N LEU A 679 25.60 4.97 -16.28
CA LEU A 679 24.42 5.18 -17.12
C LEU A 679 24.76 6.22 -18.19
N ALA A 680 24.58 5.89 -19.46
CA ALA A 680 24.79 6.86 -20.52
C ALA A 680 23.74 7.98 -20.47
N GLU A 681 24.11 9.19 -20.84
CA GLU A 681 23.17 10.31 -20.83
C GLU A 681 22.11 10.22 -21.94
N ASN A 682 21.09 11.10 -21.89
CA ASN A 682 19.93 11.07 -22.79
C ASN A 682 19.14 9.75 -22.84
N VAL A 683 19.51 8.73 -22.05
CA VAL A 683 18.74 7.51 -21.87
C VAL A 683 17.35 7.87 -21.35
N ASP A 684 16.32 7.31 -21.98
CA ASP A 684 14.95 7.43 -21.50
C ASP A 684 14.81 6.73 -20.15
N VAL A 685 14.41 7.51 -19.14
CA VAL A 685 14.22 7.06 -17.76
C VAL A 685 12.74 7.19 -17.35
N THR A 686 11.81 7.28 -18.30
CA THR A 686 10.39 7.50 -18.02
C THR A 686 9.60 6.17 -17.92
N PRO A 687 8.73 6.01 -16.89
CA PRO A 687 8.57 6.86 -15.71
C PRO A 687 9.72 6.74 -14.70
N GLU A 688 10.45 5.62 -14.72
CA GLU A 688 11.59 5.34 -13.85
C GLU A 688 12.60 4.38 -14.51
N PHE A 689 13.90 4.53 -14.20
CA PHE A 689 14.96 3.63 -14.66
C PHE A 689 15.50 2.78 -13.52
N LYS A 690 15.47 1.45 -13.64
CA LYS A 690 15.94 0.55 -12.58
C LYS A 690 17.47 0.53 -12.49
N VAL A 691 18.00 0.93 -11.34
CA VAL A 691 19.44 1.03 -11.08
C VAL A 691 19.98 -0.22 -10.37
N ALA A 692 19.26 -0.76 -9.38
CA ALA A 692 19.68 -1.98 -8.68
C ALA A 692 18.50 -2.78 -8.10
N ASP A 693 18.69 -4.07 -7.92
CA ASP A 693 17.91 -4.91 -7.02
C ASP A 693 18.46 -4.76 -5.59
N LEU A 694 17.57 -4.60 -4.60
CA LEU A 694 17.92 -4.50 -3.18
C LEU A 694 17.74 -5.86 -2.52
N LEU A 695 18.85 -6.55 -2.28
CA LEU A 695 18.86 -7.73 -1.41
C LEU A 695 19.21 -7.27 0.01
N ILE A 696 18.32 -7.58 0.95
CA ILE A 696 18.61 -7.51 2.39
C ILE A 696 18.86 -8.95 2.86
N GLU A 697 19.95 -9.19 3.59
CA GLU A 697 20.20 -10.45 4.30
C GLU A 697 19.85 -10.26 5.77
N ASP A 698 18.78 -10.93 6.20
CA ASP A 698 18.07 -10.72 7.45
C ASP A 698 17.43 -12.05 7.92
N ASP A 699 17.04 -12.16 9.19
CA ASP A 699 16.48 -13.42 9.73
C ASP A 699 15.04 -13.70 9.27
N GLY A 700 14.37 -12.69 8.71
CA GLY A 700 13.03 -12.78 8.12
C GLY A 700 11.88 -12.47 9.10
N LEU A 701 12.19 -11.90 10.25
CA LEU A 701 11.22 -11.41 11.24
C LEU A 701 11.13 -9.88 11.18
N GLY A 702 10.43 -9.27 12.15
CA GLY A 702 10.27 -7.82 12.23
C GLY A 702 9.66 -7.18 10.98
N THR A 703 10.18 -6.00 10.59
CA THR A 703 9.85 -5.32 9.33
C THR A 703 10.94 -4.31 8.96
N ASN A 704 11.65 -4.62 7.86
CA ASN A 704 12.66 -3.78 7.25
C ASN A 704 12.07 -2.54 6.58
N ASN A 705 12.21 -1.36 7.20
CA ASN A 705 11.90 -0.08 6.57
C ASN A 705 13.11 0.42 5.77
N LEU A 706 12.96 0.53 4.45
CA LEU A 706 13.98 1.13 3.58
C LEU A 706 13.70 2.62 3.37
N PHE A 707 14.74 3.46 3.49
CA PHE A 707 14.64 4.88 3.17
C PHE A 707 15.92 5.44 2.55
N LEU A 708 15.81 6.63 1.91
CA LEU A 708 16.89 7.25 1.15
C LEU A 708 17.51 8.46 1.87
N THR A 709 18.83 8.48 1.91
CA THR A 709 19.69 9.59 2.36
C THR A 709 20.82 9.81 1.34
N GLY A 710 21.79 10.67 1.64
CA GLY A 710 22.78 11.14 0.66
C GLY A 710 22.33 12.43 -0.04
N ARG A 711 23.18 12.96 -0.93
CA ARG A 711 22.97 14.26 -1.59
C ARG A 711 21.82 14.21 -2.58
N ASP A 712 21.83 13.21 -3.44
CA ASP A 712 21.01 13.21 -4.65
C ASP A 712 19.76 12.33 -4.49
N LYS A 713 19.35 12.05 -3.25
CA LYS A 713 18.25 11.13 -2.91
C LYS A 713 16.92 11.42 -3.61
N GLU A 714 16.68 12.68 -4.00
CA GLU A 714 15.47 13.14 -4.68
C GLU A 714 15.44 12.74 -6.17
N ARG A 715 16.59 12.27 -6.70
CA ARG A 715 16.70 11.64 -8.02
C ARG A 715 16.48 10.13 -7.99
N PHE A 716 16.15 9.56 -6.83
CA PHE A 716 15.93 8.11 -6.68
C PHE A 716 14.65 7.82 -5.90
N LEU A 717 14.10 6.62 -6.10
CA LEU A 717 13.08 6.04 -5.23
C LEU A 717 13.33 4.55 -5.00
N ILE A 718 12.67 3.99 -3.98
CA ILE A 718 12.62 2.55 -3.73
C ILE A 718 11.20 2.06 -4.02
N GLN A 719 11.08 1.02 -4.85
CA GLN A 719 9.81 0.36 -5.14
C GLN A 719 10.07 -1.15 -5.30
N ASN A 720 9.21 -2.01 -4.75
CA ASN A 720 9.29 -3.47 -4.94
C ASN A 720 10.68 -4.09 -4.69
N SER A 721 11.38 -3.61 -3.64
CA SER A 721 12.77 -3.98 -3.29
C SER A 721 13.78 -3.76 -4.42
N ALA A 722 13.60 -2.71 -5.21
CA ALA A 722 14.56 -2.21 -6.18
C ALA A 722 14.76 -0.68 -6.03
N LEU A 723 15.96 -0.22 -6.36
CA LEU A 723 16.33 1.19 -6.43
C LEU A 723 16.20 1.68 -7.87
N PHE A 724 15.48 2.78 -8.06
CA PHE A 724 15.24 3.42 -9.36
C PHE A 724 15.79 4.85 -9.37
N TYR A 725 16.28 5.30 -10.53
CA TYR A 725 16.58 6.70 -10.83
C TYR A 725 15.38 7.31 -11.56
N VAL A 726 14.99 8.53 -11.17
CA VAL A 726 13.69 9.13 -11.52
C VAL A 726 13.77 10.64 -11.80
N GLY A 727 12.74 11.16 -12.46
CA GLY A 727 12.62 12.57 -12.85
C GLY A 727 13.10 12.80 -14.28
N PHE A 728 14.07 13.70 -14.44
CA PHE A 728 14.60 14.09 -15.76
C PHE A 728 15.61 13.08 -16.30
N THR A 729 15.70 12.98 -17.64
CA THR A 729 16.78 12.28 -18.35
C THR A 729 18.14 12.72 -17.82
N PRO A 730 19.12 11.81 -17.67
CA PRO A 730 20.47 12.20 -17.26
C PRO A 730 21.12 13.08 -18.33
N ASN A 731 21.91 14.06 -17.89
CA ASN A 731 22.79 14.88 -18.71
C ASN A 731 24.11 15.12 -17.96
N PHE A 732 25.24 15.00 -18.67
CA PHE A 732 26.58 14.97 -18.11
C PHE A 732 27.08 16.35 -17.69
N GLU A 733 26.83 17.40 -18.48
CA GLU A 733 27.25 18.79 -18.18
C GLU A 733 26.55 19.33 -16.94
N ALA A 734 25.27 18.95 -16.75
CA ALA A 734 24.50 19.30 -15.57
C ALA A 734 25.00 18.53 -14.33
N GLN A 735 25.10 17.20 -14.40
CA GLN A 735 25.57 16.38 -13.28
C GLN A 735 26.09 15.00 -13.74
N ASN A 736 27.41 14.88 -13.85
CA ASN A 736 28.11 13.65 -14.26
C ASN A 736 28.14 12.50 -13.22
N SER A 737 27.61 12.69 -12.01
CA SER A 737 27.53 11.62 -10.99
C SER A 737 26.48 11.92 -9.92
N TYR A 738 25.71 10.91 -9.54
CA TYR A 738 24.66 10.98 -8.51
C TYR A 738 24.97 10.02 -7.36
N GLU A 739 24.91 10.51 -6.12
CA GLU A 739 25.18 9.76 -4.90
C GLU A 739 23.91 9.60 -4.04
N VAL A 740 23.53 8.34 -3.79
CA VAL A 740 22.39 7.98 -2.95
C VAL A 740 22.81 6.91 -1.94
N THR A 741 22.33 7.04 -0.70
CA THR A 741 22.51 6.03 0.34
C THR A 741 21.16 5.40 0.65
N VAL A 742 21.06 4.09 0.43
CA VAL A 742 19.95 3.29 0.93
C VAL A 742 20.26 2.95 2.38
N ASN A 743 19.26 3.12 3.23
CA ASN A 743 19.29 2.85 4.66
C ASN A 743 18.23 1.77 4.88
N VAL A 744 18.52 0.77 5.69
CA VAL A 744 17.53 -0.19 6.19
C VAL A 744 17.54 -0.16 7.71
N ASP A 745 16.34 -0.17 8.27
CA ASP A 745 16.04 0.01 9.69
C ASP A 745 14.92 -0.98 10.05
N ASP A 746 15.21 -1.95 10.92
CA ASP A 746 14.13 -2.67 11.59
C ASP A 746 13.75 -1.90 12.85
N THR A 747 12.56 -1.28 12.81
CA THR A 747 12.07 -0.41 13.89
C THR A 747 11.87 -1.09 15.26
N THR A 748 12.12 -2.39 15.39
CA THR A 748 11.97 -3.18 16.62
C THR A 748 13.30 -3.62 17.26
N VAL A 749 14.44 -3.47 16.57
CA VAL A 749 15.77 -3.91 17.03
C VAL A 749 16.87 -2.90 16.66
N GLY A 750 18.08 -3.11 17.18
CA GLY A 750 19.28 -2.47 16.63
C GLY A 750 19.43 -0.98 16.92
N VAL A 751 19.85 -0.20 15.90
CA VAL A 751 20.22 1.22 16.01
C VAL A 751 19.90 1.99 14.72
N THR A 752 18.79 2.73 14.69
CA THR A 752 18.31 3.41 13.48
C THR A 752 19.32 4.34 12.78
N PRO A 753 19.64 4.12 11.49
CA PRO A 753 19.41 2.91 10.68
C PRO A 753 20.48 1.83 10.88
N ASP A 754 20.07 0.57 10.95
CA ASP A 754 20.93 -0.58 11.24
C ASP A 754 22.05 -0.77 10.23
N LEU A 755 21.71 -0.66 8.94
CA LEU A 755 22.65 -0.69 7.84
C LEU A 755 22.42 0.45 6.87
N THR A 756 23.53 0.94 6.32
CA THR A 756 23.54 1.94 5.26
C THR A 756 24.51 1.51 4.18
N GLN A 757 24.11 1.66 2.92
CA GLN A 757 24.94 1.32 1.76
C GLN A 757 24.76 2.39 0.69
N THR A 758 25.86 3.08 0.37
CA THR A 758 25.91 4.13 -0.65
C THR A 758 26.12 3.52 -2.03
N LEU A 759 25.41 4.03 -3.03
CA LEU A 759 25.64 3.82 -4.45
C LEU A 759 26.07 5.15 -5.09
N THR A 760 27.02 5.06 -6.01
CA THR A 760 27.36 6.15 -6.93
C THR A 760 26.97 5.72 -8.33
N LEU A 761 26.07 6.46 -8.96
CA LEU A 761 25.68 6.29 -10.36
C LEU A 761 26.38 7.36 -11.18
N ASN A 762 27.43 6.98 -11.91
CA ASN A 762 28.11 7.89 -12.82
C ASN A 762 27.28 8.03 -14.11
N ILE A 763 27.22 9.24 -14.65
CA ILE A 763 26.72 9.47 -15.99
C ILE A 763 27.91 9.41 -16.95
N THR A 764 27.76 8.74 -18.08
CA THR A 764 28.77 8.73 -19.15
C THR A 764 28.33 9.62 -20.30
N ASP A 765 29.09 10.71 -20.45
CA ASP A 765 29.27 11.56 -21.63
C ASP A 765 28.96 10.83 -22.95
N ILE A 766 27.96 11.29 -23.71
CA ILE A 766 27.67 10.83 -25.07
C ILE A 766 27.96 11.95 -26.06
N ASN A 767 28.75 11.63 -27.08
CA ASN A 767 29.07 12.52 -28.18
C ASN A 767 27.81 13.12 -28.85
N GLU A 768 27.66 14.43 -28.75
CA GLU A 768 26.54 15.24 -29.20
C GLU A 768 26.92 16.15 -30.38
N ALA A 769 25.92 16.89 -30.88
CA ALA A 769 26.07 17.79 -32.01
C ALA A 769 26.31 19.23 -31.52
N PRO A 770 27.31 19.97 -32.06
CA PRO A 770 27.71 21.29 -31.56
C PRO A 770 26.55 22.26 -31.36
N THR A 771 26.26 22.59 -30.09
CA THR A 771 25.02 23.28 -29.68
C THR A 771 25.01 24.78 -30.01
N ALA A 772 26.18 25.41 -30.16
CA ALA A 772 26.26 26.79 -30.63
C ALA A 772 27.57 27.12 -31.37
N LEU A 773 27.46 27.99 -32.39
CA LEU A 773 28.58 28.57 -33.12
C LEU A 773 28.47 30.10 -33.06
N ILE A 774 29.51 30.77 -32.56
CA ILE A 774 29.51 32.21 -32.27
C ILE A 774 30.76 32.86 -32.87
N LEU A 775 30.59 34.05 -33.43
CA LEU A 775 31.70 34.90 -33.88
C LEU A 775 31.96 36.00 -32.84
N ALA A 776 32.98 35.79 -32.02
CA ALA A 776 33.44 36.76 -31.02
C ALA A 776 34.40 37.78 -31.65
N ASN A 777 34.61 38.92 -30.97
CA ASN A 777 35.53 39.99 -31.38
C ASN A 777 35.36 40.43 -32.86
N SER A 778 34.11 40.45 -33.34
CA SER A 778 33.82 40.61 -34.76
C SER A 778 34.08 42.04 -35.28
N THR A 779 34.83 42.13 -36.37
CA THR A 779 35.07 43.36 -37.13
C THR A 779 34.16 43.34 -38.35
N ASN A 780 32.91 43.75 -38.16
CA ASN A 780 31.87 43.72 -39.21
C ASN A 780 31.99 44.83 -40.26
N ALA A 781 32.97 45.73 -40.13
CA ALA A 781 33.28 46.75 -41.11
C ALA A 781 34.80 46.94 -41.23
N ILE A 782 35.31 47.05 -42.46
CA ILE A 782 36.67 47.52 -42.74
C ILE A 782 36.60 48.68 -43.73
N ALA A 783 37.62 49.54 -43.75
CA ALA A 783 37.73 50.57 -44.77
C ALA A 783 38.05 49.96 -46.14
N GLU A 784 37.54 50.55 -47.22
CA GLU A 784 38.14 50.34 -48.54
C GLU A 784 39.63 50.73 -48.56
N ASN A 785 40.39 50.14 -49.49
CA ASN A 785 41.85 50.23 -49.56
C ASN A 785 42.61 49.67 -48.33
N THR A 786 41.94 48.92 -47.44
CA THR A 786 42.63 48.12 -46.41
C THR A 786 43.48 47.04 -47.08
N ASP A 787 44.76 46.92 -46.71
CA ASP A 787 45.65 45.86 -47.20
C ASP A 787 45.21 44.48 -46.67
N THR A 788 44.70 43.65 -47.59
CA THR A 788 44.28 42.27 -47.31
C THR A 788 45.31 41.22 -47.75
N SER A 789 46.53 41.61 -48.14
CA SER A 789 47.55 40.70 -48.69
C SER A 789 47.99 39.58 -47.74
N GLN A 790 47.92 39.80 -46.43
CA GLN A 790 48.14 38.78 -45.39
C GLN A 790 46.82 38.18 -44.85
N GLY A 791 45.68 38.72 -45.28
CA GLY A 791 44.36 38.53 -44.69
C GLY A 791 44.16 39.36 -43.42
N VAL A 792 43.00 40.01 -43.31
CA VAL A 792 42.59 40.79 -42.13
C VAL A 792 41.76 39.89 -41.21
N LYS A 793 42.12 39.76 -39.93
CA LYS A 793 41.29 39.01 -38.97
C LYS A 793 39.99 39.77 -38.72
N VAL A 794 38.86 39.11 -38.94
CA VAL A 794 37.51 39.71 -38.82
C VAL A 794 36.62 39.04 -37.78
N ALA A 795 36.96 37.86 -37.25
CA ALA A 795 36.33 37.31 -36.04
C ALA A 795 37.18 36.22 -35.37
N ASP A 796 36.88 35.94 -34.09
CA ASP A 796 37.22 34.71 -33.38
C ASP A 796 36.05 33.73 -33.45
N ILE A 797 36.31 32.48 -33.83
CA ILE A 797 35.30 31.42 -33.97
C ILE A 797 35.22 30.61 -32.67
N GLN A 798 34.10 30.74 -31.97
CA GLN A 798 33.81 30.02 -30.73
C GLN A 798 32.74 28.98 -30.99
N ILE A 799 33.00 27.75 -30.55
CA ILE A 799 32.11 26.59 -30.65
C ILE A 799 31.75 26.18 -29.22
N SER A 800 30.47 25.96 -28.95
CA SER A 800 29.98 25.33 -27.71
C SER A 800 29.53 23.91 -28.04
N ASP A 801 30.05 22.96 -27.28
CA ASP A 801 30.14 21.54 -27.61
C ASP A 801 30.54 20.76 -26.35
N ASP A 802 30.27 19.46 -26.31
CA ASP A 802 30.68 18.56 -25.21
C ASP A 802 32.22 18.39 -25.08
N ALA A 803 32.94 18.64 -26.18
CA ALA A 803 34.37 18.40 -26.39
C ALA A 803 34.79 16.93 -26.58
N LEU A 804 33.82 16.06 -26.89
CA LEU A 804 34.07 14.82 -27.62
C LEU A 804 34.21 15.12 -29.14
N GLY A 805 34.04 14.09 -29.97
CA GLY A 805 33.93 14.23 -31.42
C GLY A 805 35.14 14.81 -32.14
N THR A 806 34.87 15.42 -33.29
CA THR A 806 35.83 16.17 -34.11
C THR A 806 35.08 17.22 -34.94
N ASN A 807 34.99 18.41 -34.35
CA ASN A 807 34.54 19.64 -35.01
C ASN A 807 35.36 19.99 -36.26
N SER A 808 34.72 19.93 -37.42
CA SER A 808 35.22 20.48 -38.67
C SER A 808 34.53 21.81 -38.97
N LEU A 809 35.31 22.88 -39.07
CA LEU A 809 34.82 24.19 -39.51
C LEU A 809 34.81 24.30 -41.05
N SER A 810 33.79 24.95 -41.59
CA SER A 810 33.64 25.23 -43.02
C SER A 810 33.07 26.62 -43.28
N LEU A 811 33.22 27.06 -44.53
CA LEU A 811 32.67 28.31 -45.06
C LEU A 811 31.64 27.98 -46.13
N LEU A 812 30.52 28.71 -46.14
CA LEU A 812 29.40 28.51 -47.07
C LEU A 812 28.88 29.88 -47.55
N GLY A 813 28.34 29.92 -48.77
CA GLY A 813 27.75 31.14 -49.38
C GLY A 813 28.49 31.58 -50.64
N SER A 814 27.99 32.65 -51.28
CA SER A 814 28.58 33.19 -52.52
C SER A 814 30.00 33.74 -52.30
N ASP A 815 30.21 34.43 -51.19
CA ASP A 815 31.43 35.19 -50.92
C ASP A 815 32.50 34.38 -50.18
N GLN A 816 32.29 33.07 -49.98
CA GLN A 816 33.18 32.20 -49.21
C GLN A 816 34.64 32.21 -49.67
N SER A 817 34.91 32.46 -50.96
CA SER A 817 36.28 32.57 -51.50
C SER A 817 37.01 33.87 -51.12
N SER A 818 36.29 34.86 -50.59
CA SER A 818 36.84 36.10 -50.03
C SER A 818 37.23 35.96 -48.55
N PHE A 819 37.05 34.78 -47.95
CA PHE A 819 37.38 34.50 -46.55
C PHE A 819 38.23 33.24 -46.39
N GLN A 820 38.90 33.12 -45.25
CA GLN A 820 39.70 31.97 -44.87
C GLN A 820 39.58 31.73 -43.36
N ILE A 821 39.35 30.48 -42.95
CA ILE A 821 39.52 30.07 -41.55
C ILE A 821 41.00 29.69 -41.35
N ARG A 822 41.59 30.17 -40.25
CA ARG A 822 42.92 29.78 -39.78
C ARG A 822 42.78 29.38 -38.32
N ASP A 823 43.01 28.10 -38.01
CA ASP A 823 42.74 27.48 -36.71
C ASP A 823 41.29 27.72 -36.21
N ARG A 824 41.07 28.73 -35.35
CA ARG A 824 39.75 29.20 -34.89
C ARG A 824 39.53 30.70 -35.12
N GLU A 825 40.18 31.28 -36.13
CA GLU A 825 40.07 32.69 -36.49
C GLU A 825 39.52 32.83 -37.93
N LEU A 826 38.58 33.75 -38.13
CA LEU A 826 38.07 34.10 -39.46
C LEU A 826 38.85 35.28 -40.02
N PHE A 827 39.42 35.12 -41.21
CA PHE A 827 40.12 36.15 -41.96
C PHE A 827 39.38 36.53 -43.24
N PHE A 828 39.32 37.83 -43.55
CA PHE A 828 38.96 38.32 -44.88
C PHE A 828 40.22 38.42 -45.75
N ILE A 829 40.15 37.82 -46.93
CA ILE A 829 41.22 37.77 -47.96
C ILE A 829 40.75 38.30 -49.32
N GLY A 830 39.51 38.79 -49.41
CA GLY A 830 39.00 39.48 -50.59
C GLY A 830 39.64 40.87 -50.79
N LYS A 831 39.19 41.61 -51.80
CA LYS A 831 39.58 43.01 -51.98
C LYS A 831 38.70 43.91 -51.10
N ALA A 832 39.31 44.84 -50.38
CA ALA A 832 38.57 45.90 -49.70
C ALA A 832 38.29 47.05 -50.68
N ASP A 833 37.26 46.90 -51.50
CA ASP A 833 36.94 47.73 -52.67
C ASP A 833 35.41 47.96 -52.69
N PHE A 834 34.97 49.19 -52.40
CA PHE A 834 33.55 49.49 -52.20
C PHE A 834 32.75 49.43 -53.50
N GLU A 835 33.30 50.03 -54.56
CA GLU A 835 32.69 50.06 -55.89
C GLU A 835 32.62 48.67 -56.53
N ALA A 836 33.57 47.77 -56.24
CA ALA A 836 33.49 46.38 -56.68
C ALA A 836 32.49 45.55 -55.85
N GLN A 837 32.57 45.60 -54.51
CA GLN A 837 31.64 44.90 -53.62
C GLN A 837 31.62 45.51 -52.21
N SER A 838 30.68 46.43 -51.98
CA SER A 838 30.46 47.08 -50.68
C SER A 838 30.04 46.14 -49.53
N LEU A 839 29.58 44.92 -49.83
CA LEU A 839 29.05 43.99 -48.82
C LEU A 839 29.38 42.53 -49.15
N TYR A 840 30.03 41.86 -48.20
CA TYR A 840 30.35 40.43 -48.26
C TYR A 840 29.52 39.67 -47.23
N ASN A 841 28.86 38.58 -47.66
CA ASN A 841 28.01 37.74 -46.83
C ASN A 841 28.43 36.26 -46.90
N LEU A 842 28.68 35.72 -45.72
CA LEU A 842 29.25 34.40 -45.49
C LEU A 842 28.44 33.69 -44.41
N THR A 843 28.29 32.38 -44.51
CA THR A 843 27.89 31.53 -43.38
C THR A 843 29.11 30.75 -42.92
N VAL A 844 29.54 30.94 -41.67
CA VAL A 844 30.49 30.05 -41.01
C VAL A 844 29.70 28.87 -40.45
N ALA A 845 30.21 27.67 -40.63
CA ALA A 845 29.51 26.44 -40.31
C ALA A 845 30.44 25.48 -39.54
N VAL A 846 29.87 24.72 -38.61
CA VAL A 846 30.56 23.65 -37.89
C VAL A 846 29.80 22.33 -38.05
N THR A 847 30.54 21.25 -38.16
CA THR A 847 30.00 19.88 -38.21
C THR A 847 30.82 19.00 -37.29
N ASP A 848 30.19 18.22 -36.41
CA ASP A 848 30.90 17.08 -35.82
C ASP A 848 31.01 15.97 -36.87
N THR A 849 32.24 15.71 -37.29
CA THR A 849 32.55 14.69 -38.28
C THR A 849 32.47 13.26 -37.75
N THR A 850 32.25 13.06 -36.44
CA THR A 850 32.07 11.72 -35.86
C THR A 850 30.62 11.25 -35.84
N LEU A 851 29.66 12.13 -35.52
CA LEU A 851 28.23 11.91 -35.72
C LEU A 851 27.83 11.99 -37.20
N ASN A 852 28.38 12.96 -37.94
CA ASN A 852 27.95 13.28 -39.30
C ASN A 852 29.12 13.17 -40.31
N PRO A 853 29.66 11.95 -40.55
CA PRO A 853 30.88 11.72 -41.33
C PRO A 853 30.71 11.91 -42.86
N ALA A 854 29.61 12.50 -43.32
CA ALA A 854 29.37 12.76 -44.73
C ALA A 854 30.06 14.06 -45.19
N PRO A 855 30.84 14.06 -46.29
CA PRO A 855 31.55 15.26 -46.76
C PRO A 855 30.63 16.38 -47.26
N ASN A 856 29.32 16.12 -47.37
CA ASN A 856 28.26 17.09 -47.68
C ASN A 856 27.17 17.07 -46.58
N ALA A 857 27.56 16.84 -45.32
CA ALA A 857 26.66 16.93 -44.17
C ALA A 857 25.95 18.29 -44.11
N THR A 858 24.69 18.30 -43.66
CA THR A 858 24.08 19.53 -43.14
C THR A 858 24.87 19.93 -41.90
N PRO A 859 25.39 21.17 -41.79
CA PRO A 859 26.13 21.57 -40.59
C PRO A 859 25.22 21.60 -39.36
N ASP A 860 25.78 21.23 -38.22
CA ASP A 860 25.05 21.06 -36.96
C ASP A 860 24.74 22.42 -36.34
N ALA A 861 25.70 23.36 -36.42
CA ALA A 861 25.49 24.78 -36.14
C ALA A 861 26.07 25.68 -37.23
N THR A 862 25.41 26.82 -37.45
CA THR A 862 25.83 27.84 -38.44
C THR A 862 25.65 29.24 -37.88
N VAL A 863 26.49 30.18 -38.33
CA VAL A 863 26.41 31.60 -37.98
C VAL A 863 26.71 32.46 -39.20
N ASN A 864 25.84 33.42 -39.48
CA ASN A 864 26.03 34.34 -40.59
C ASN A 864 26.98 35.47 -40.19
N PHE A 865 27.94 35.75 -41.07
CA PHE A 865 28.85 36.87 -40.99
C PHE A 865 28.61 37.81 -42.18
N THR A 866 28.40 39.08 -41.86
CA THR A 866 28.37 40.16 -42.84
C THR A 866 29.54 41.09 -42.57
N LEU A 867 30.33 41.36 -43.61
CA LEU A 867 31.40 42.34 -43.63
C LEU A 867 31.00 43.46 -44.60
N GLU A 868 30.80 44.65 -44.06
CA GLU A 868 30.69 45.87 -44.84
C GLU A 868 32.09 46.36 -45.22
N ILE A 869 32.33 46.55 -46.52
CA ILE A 869 33.38 47.48 -46.92
C ILE A 869 32.77 48.87 -46.72
N THR A 870 33.40 49.69 -45.90
CA THR A 870 32.99 51.07 -45.70
C THR A 870 33.72 51.94 -46.70
N ASN A 871 32.93 52.62 -47.55
CA ASN A 871 33.41 53.72 -48.37
C ASN A 871 34.05 54.75 -47.44
N LEU A 872 35.34 55.03 -47.64
CA LEU A 872 36.00 56.13 -46.97
C LEU A 872 35.50 57.41 -47.66
N PRO A 873 35.08 58.43 -46.91
CA PRO A 873 34.57 59.65 -47.53
C PRO A 873 35.68 60.35 -48.31
N ASP A 874 35.63 60.18 -49.63
CA ASP A 874 36.32 61.00 -50.62
C ASP A 874 36.03 62.47 -50.25
N GLN A 875 37.08 63.20 -49.84
CA GLN A 875 36.99 64.22 -48.77
C GLN A 875 35.83 65.22 -49.00
N ALA A 876 34.76 65.05 -48.22
CA ALA A 876 33.43 65.50 -48.62
C ALA A 876 33.29 67.03 -48.77
N VAL A 877 33.03 67.48 -50.01
CA VAL A 877 32.63 68.87 -50.31
C VAL A 877 31.22 68.93 -50.90
N ASN A 878 30.25 68.97 -49.97
CA ASN A 878 28.96 69.65 -50.03
C ASN A 878 28.29 69.85 -51.42
N PRO A 879 27.20 69.13 -51.75
CA PRO A 879 26.56 69.24 -53.06
C PRO A 879 25.78 70.54 -53.25
N GLN A 880 26.24 71.40 -54.17
CA GLN A 880 25.39 72.40 -54.82
C GLN A 880 25.45 72.27 -56.34
N ALA A 881 24.31 71.93 -56.95
CA ALA A 881 24.15 71.90 -58.39
C ALA A 881 24.14 73.33 -58.96
N LEU A 882 24.95 73.59 -59.98
CA LEU A 882 24.92 74.83 -60.74
C LEU A 882 24.22 74.62 -62.09
N GLN A 883 23.07 75.28 -62.25
CA GLN A 883 22.40 75.39 -63.54
C GLN A 883 23.09 76.44 -64.42
N PHE A 884 23.34 76.10 -65.69
CA PHE A 884 23.73 77.07 -66.70
C PHE A 884 22.55 77.98 -67.06
N ASN A 885 22.57 79.23 -66.59
CA ASN A 885 21.63 80.26 -67.04
C ASN A 885 22.19 81.01 -68.26
N ASN A 886 21.52 80.87 -69.40
CA ASN A 886 21.89 81.50 -70.67
C ASN A 886 21.66 83.03 -70.60
N THR A 887 22.72 83.81 -70.83
CA THR A 887 22.68 85.30 -70.83
C THR A 887 22.29 85.92 -72.19
N GLY A 888 21.83 85.11 -73.15
CA GLY A 888 21.06 85.53 -74.32
C GLY A 888 21.85 86.00 -75.55
N ASN A 889 23.17 86.16 -75.44
CA ASN A 889 23.99 86.84 -76.46
C ASN A 889 24.88 85.92 -77.33
N GLY A 890 24.86 84.60 -77.11
CA GLY A 890 25.50 83.62 -78.01
C GLY A 890 27.05 83.58 -78.01
N GLN A 891 27.73 84.37 -77.19
CA GLN A 891 29.18 84.29 -76.96
C GLN A 891 29.50 84.43 -75.48
N GLY A 892 30.25 83.46 -74.95
CA GLY A 892 30.95 83.53 -73.67
C GLY A 892 32.40 83.09 -73.91
N SER A 893 33.37 83.80 -73.33
CA SER A 893 34.79 83.55 -73.50
C SER A 893 35.46 83.68 -72.15
N LEU A 894 36.11 82.59 -71.72
CA LEU A 894 36.93 82.54 -70.52
C LEU A 894 38.36 82.92 -70.91
N VAL A 895 39.01 83.78 -70.12
CA VAL A 895 40.41 84.17 -70.32
C VAL A 895 41.16 84.05 -69.00
N PHE A 896 42.12 83.14 -68.94
CA PHE A 896 42.86 82.79 -67.74
C PHE A 896 43.93 83.82 -67.38
N ASN A 897 44.06 84.15 -66.09
CA ASN A 897 45.13 85.01 -65.59
C ASN A 897 45.60 84.56 -64.20
N PHE A 898 46.81 84.01 -64.12
CA PHE A 898 47.35 83.32 -62.94
C PHE A 898 48.11 84.21 -61.95
N SER A 899 47.96 85.54 -62.03
CA SER A 899 48.86 86.51 -61.37
C SER A 899 48.82 86.58 -59.82
N ASN A 900 47.87 85.92 -59.13
CA ASN A 900 47.54 86.23 -57.73
C ASN A 900 47.38 84.99 -56.79
N LEU A 901 48.19 83.93 -56.95
CA LEU A 901 48.21 82.81 -56.00
C LEU A 901 49.27 83.00 -54.88
N PRO A 902 48.98 82.62 -53.62
CA PRO A 902 49.92 82.76 -52.50
C PRO A 902 51.09 81.75 -52.62
N GLY A 903 52.29 82.23 -52.29
CA GLY A 903 53.58 81.61 -52.65
C GLY A 903 54.01 80.35 -51.86
N SER A 904 53.12 79.38 -51.68
CA SER A 904 53.49 78.04 -51.17
C SER A 904 52.74 76.87 -51.83
N LEU A 905 51.93 77.13 -52.86
CA LEU A 905 51.29 76.13 -53.73
C LEU A 905 51.56 76.50 -55.20
N GLN A 906 52.86 76.54 -55.54
CA GLN A 906 53.35 76.61 -56.92
C GLN A 906 53.76 75.21 -57.38
N VAL A 907 53.53 74.91 -58.67
CA VAL A 907 54.15 73.94 -59.61
C VAL A 907 54.80 72.65 -59.06
N THR A 908 55.67 72.74 -58.05
CA THR A 908 56.30 71.68 -57.24
C THR A 908 55.49 70.40 -57.06
N ALA A 909 54.16 70.43 -56.93
CA ALA A 909 53.36 69.22 -56.75
C ALA A 909 53.37 68.31 -58.00
N ILE A 910 53.38 68.88 -59.20
CA ILE A 910 53.50 68.11 -60.46
C ILE A 910 54.97 67.79 -60.74
N GLU A 911 55.87 68.75 -60.50
CA GLU A 911 57.31 68.53 -60.71
C GLU A 911 57.89 67.47 -59.77
N GLU A 912 57.60 67.48 -58.47
CA GLU A 912 58.18 66.54 -57.51
C GLU A 912 57.58 65.11 -57.63
N GLY A 913 56.36 64.98 -58.18
CA GLY A 913 55.85 63.69 -58.65
C GLY A 913 56.67 63.19 -59.86
N LEU A 914 56.74 63.99 -60.93
CA LEU A 914 57.48 63.64 -62.15
C LEU A 914 58.99 63.41 -61.93
N ARG A 915 59.58 64.03 -60.91
CA ARG A 915 60.99 63.87 -60.49
C ARG A 915 61.29 62.56 -59.75
N GLN A 916 60.28 61.82 -59.29
CA GLN A 916 60.47 60.51 -58.64
C GLN A 916 60.32 59.34 -59.61
N THR A 917 59.87 59.61 -60.85
CA THR A 917 59.67 58.60 -61.89
C THR A 917 61.01 58.20 -62.53
N GLY A 918 61.29 56.90 -62.61
CA GLY A 918 62.53 56.37 -63.21
C GLY A 918 62.48 56.24 -64.74
N ALA A 919 61.35 56.58 -65.36
CA ALA A 919 60.94 56.04 -66.64
C ALA A 919 61.03 57.01 -67.83
N PHE A 920 61.13 56.45 -69.03
CA PHE A 920 61.48 57.16 -70.28
C PHE A 920 60.26 57.56 -71.13
N PHE A 921 59.11 57.83 -70.49
CA PHE A 921 57.90 58.23 -71.22
C PHE A 921 57.99 59.66 -71.76
N ASN A 922 57.28 59.90 -72.86
CA ASN A 922 57.20 61.20 -73.52
C ASN A 922 55.84 61.32 -74.20
N ASN A 923 54.88 61.94 -73.54
CA ASN A 923 53.46 61.80 -73.83
C ASN A 923 52.85 63.12 -74.35
N VAL A 924 51.82 63.04 -75.19
CA VAL A 924 51.01 64.19 -75.62
C VAL A 924 49.60 64.06 -75.07
N VAL A 925 49.14 65.04 -74.30
CA VAL A 925 47.76 65.11 -73.79
C VAL A 925 46.97 66.13 -74.60
N GLY A 926 45.72 65.80 -74.96
CA GLY A 926 44.80 66.68 -75.67
C GLY A 926 43.34 66.49 -75.28
N LEU A 927 42.46 67.30 -75.86
CA LEU A 927 40.99 67.20 -75.72
C LEU A 927 40.34 66.94 -77.08
N TYR A 928 39.20 66.24 -77.11
CA TYR A 928 38.38 66.03 -78.31
C TYR A 928 36.87 66.11 -77.95
N PRO A 929 35.99 66.50 -78.89
CA PRO A 929 34.55 66.59 -78.63
C PRO A 929 33.89 65.21 -78.64
N VAL A 930 32.87 65.05 -77.79
CA VAL A 930 31.99 63.85 -77.77
C VAL A 930 30.52 64.25 -77.89
N ALA A 931 29.75 63.41 -78.58
CA ALA A 931 28.36 63.65 -78.94
C ALA A 931 27.38 63.25 -77.82
N ASP A 932 27.55 62.07 -77.23
CA ASP A 932 26.73 61.52 -76.15
C ASP A 932 27.53 61.29 -74.85
N ASP A 933 26.85 60.90 -73.78
CA ASP A 933 27.47 60.58 -72.48
C ASP A 933 28.21 59.22 -72.49
N ASN A 934 28.02 58.41 -73.53
CA ASN A 934 28.74 57.15 -73.73
C ASN A 934 30.07 57.37 -74.48
N GLY A 935 30.38 58.61 -74.89
CA GLY A 935 31.63 58.97 -75.55
C GLY A 935 31.62 58.87 -77.08
N ALA A 936 30.46 58.74 -77.73
CA ALA A 936 30.39 58.66 -79.19
C ALA A 936 30.99 59.89 -79.88
N VAL A 937 31.56 59.70 -81.08
CA VAL A 937 32.05 60.77 -81.94
C VAL A 937 31.31 60.77 -83.28
N PHE A 938 31.12 61.94 -83.87
CA PHE A 938 30.62 62.04 -85.24
C PHE A 938 31.70 61.57 -86.21
N ASP A 939 31.34 60.82 -87.26
CA ASP A 939 32.36 60.37 -88.23
C ASP A 939 32.87 61.52 -89.10
N SER A 940 34.15 61.86 -88.94
CA SER A 940 34.83 62.90 -89.73
C SER A 940 35.09 62.49 -91.20
N LEU A 941 34.76 61.25 -91.60
CA LEU A 941 35.00 60.73 -92.94
C LEU A 941 33.74 60.53 -93.79
N ASP A 942 32.58 60.18 -93.22
CA ASP A 942 31.29 60.18 -93.94
C ASP A 942 30.48 61.46 -93.64
N LEU A 943 30.75 62.49 -94.45
CA LEU A 943 30.03 63.76 -94.43
C LEU A 943 28.87 63.73 -95.42
N ASP A 944 27.72 64.27 -95.02
CA ASP A 944 26.59 64.48 -95.92
C ASP A 944 26.88 65.54 -97.00
N GLY A 945 25.92 65.73 -97.92
CA GLY A 945 26.05 66.64 -99.06
C GLY A 945 26.18 68.11 -98.71
N ASP A 946 25.97 68.48 -97.44
CA ASP A 946 26.14 69.83 -96.89
C ASP A 946 27.31 69.94 -95.90
N GLY A 947 28.07 68.85 -95.69
CA GLY A 947 29.34 68.83 -94.96
C GLY A 947 29.20 68.50 -93.47
N ASN A 948 28.05 68.00 -93.04
CA ASN A 948 27.81 67.59 -91.66
C ASN A 948 28.04 66.08 -91.51
N ALA A 949 28.74 65.69 -90.45
CA ALA A 949 28.87 64.30 -90.04
C ALA A 949 27.57 63.86 -89.33
N THR A 950 26.86 62.87 -89.87
CA THR A 950 25.55 62.43 -89.35
C THR A 950 25.56 61.03 -88.76
N GLU A 951 26.55 60.19 -89.08
CA GLU A 951 26.77 58.91 -88.40
C GLU A 951 27.59 59.08 -87.12
N LEU A 952 27.25 58.30 -86.09
CA LEU A 952 27.91 58.31 -84.78
C LEU A 952 28.68 57.01 -84.57
N ILE A 953 29.99 57.12 -84.38
CA ILE A 953 30.88 56.02 -84.01
C ILE A 953 30.97 55.96 -82.48
N GLN A 954 30.54 54.85 -81.91
CA GLN A 954 30.66 54.54 -80.48
C GLN A 954 32.08 54.05 -80.14
N PRO A 955 32.57 54.25 -78.90
CA PRO A 955 33.82 53.67 -78.43
C PRO A 955 33.95 52.17 -78.75
N GLY A 956 35.09 51.78 -79.31
CA GLY A 956 35.39 50.39 -79.71
C GLY A 956 34.89 49.98 -81.09
N GLN A 957 34.15 50.84 -81.81
CA GLN A 957 33.90 50.63 -83.23
C GLN A 957 35.11 51.05 -84.08
N ALA A 958 35.34 50.35 -85.19
CA ALA A 958 36.46 50.63 -86.08
C ALA A 958 36.38 52.07 -86.64
N GLY A 959 37.50 52.79 -86.64
CA GLY A 959 37.57 54.20 -87.05
C GLY A 959 37.38 55.21 -85.92
N TYR A 960 36.86 54.81 -84.74
CA TYR A 960 36.59 55.71 -83.60
C TYR A 960 37.77 56.63 -83.28
N ALA A 961 38.95 56.04 -83.01
CA ALA A 961 40.13 56.79 -82.59
C ALA A 961 40.61 57.80 -83.65
N ARG A 962 40.39 57.50 -84.94
CA ARG A 962 40.73 58.39 -86.05
C ARG A 962 39.80 59.60 -86.09
N SER A 963 38.48 59.38 -85.99
CA SER A 963 37.50 60.47 -85.99
C SER A 963 37.45 61.23 -84.66
N ALA A 964 37.87 60.64 -83.55
CA ALA A 964 38.12 61.33 -82.28
C ALA A 964 39.32 62.29 -82.40
N LEU A 965 40.48 61.79 -82.84
CA LEU A 965 41.72 62.59 -82.90
C LEU A 965 41.72 63.63 -84.04
N SER A 966 41.03 63.38 -85.16
CA SER A 966 40.86 64.38 -86.22
C SER A 966 40.09 65.64 -85.75
N GLN A 967 39.23 65.48 -84.74
CA GLN A 967 38.43 66.55 -84.13
C GLN A 967 39.08 67.15 -82.86
N ALA A 968 40.34 66.82 -82.57
CA ALA A 968 41.04 67.30 -81.39
C ALA A 968 41.16 68.85 -81.33
N VAL A 969 40.98 69.40 -80.14
CA VAL A 969 40.96 70.84 -79.87
C VAL A 969 42.31 71.48 -80.24
N ASN A 970 42.26 72.51 -81.08
CA ASN A 970 43.44 73.27 -81.49
C ASN A 970 44.00 74.10 -80.32
N ASN A 971 45.32 74.32 -80.32
CA ASN A 971 46.08 75.15 -79.37
C ASN A 971 46.12 74.68 -77.89
N PHE A 972 45.49 73.55 -77.54
CA PHE A 972 45.64 72.94 -76.21
C PHE A 972 46.71 71.85 -76.25
N ILE A 973 47.93 72.13 -75.78
CA ILE A 973 49.06 71.18 -75.83
C ILE A 973 49.68 71.03 -74.44
N LEU A 974 49.70 69.80 -73.92
CA LEU A 974 50.52 69.43 -72.77
C LEU A 974 51.44 68.26 -73.15
N ARG A 975 52.75 68.46 -73.03
CA ARG A 975 53.78 67.42 -73.18
C ARG A 975 54.40 67.11 -71.82
N ALA A 976 54.62 65.84 -71.51
CA ALA A 976 55.18 65.41 -70.22
C ALA A 976 56.13 64.21 -70.36
N SER A 977 57.16 64.15 -69.50
CA SER A 977 58.26 63.18 -69.57
C SER A 977 59.06 63.07 -68.25
N GLY A 978 59.61 61.89 -67.97
CA GLY A 978 60.47 61.62 -66.80
C GLY A 978 61.94 62.06 -66.97
N GLU A 979 62.70 62.10 -65.86
CA GLU A 979 64.02 62.77 -65.80
C GLU A 979 65.12 62.09 -66.66
N GLY A 980 64.97 60.80 -66.99
CA GLY A 980 65.96 60.01 -67.74
C GLY A 980 66.33 60.55 -69.13
N ALA A 981 65.45 61.35 -69.76
CA ALA A 981 65.63 61.86 -71.12
C ALA A 981 66.61 63.06 -71.25
N ASN A 982 67.23 63.52 -70.14
CA ASN A 982 68.24 64.58 -70.12
C ASN A 982 67.75 65.95 -70.68
N GLN A 983 66.43 66.16 -70.69
CA GLN A 983 65.76 67.42 -71.05
C GLN A 983 64.70 67.76 -70.00
N SER A 984 65.03 68.68 -69.09
CA SER A 984 64.11 69.20 -68.08
C SER A 984 63.24 70.31 -68.68
N THR A 985 62.15 69.95 -69.35
CA THR A 985 61.16 70.89 -69.88
C THR A 985 59.74 70.31 -69.93
N THR A 986 58.91 70.64 -68.94
CA THR A 986 57.45 70.55 -69.06
C THR A 986 56.95 71.65 -70.01
N ALA A 987 57.06 71.41 -71.32
CA ALA A 987 56.75 72.39 -72.37
C ALA A 987 55.23 72.52 -72.58
N ALA A 988 54.58 73.25 -71.70
CA ALA A 988 53.15 73.57 -71.77
C ALA A 988 52.91 74.83 -72.61
N GLU A 989 52.76 74.66 -73.92
CA GLU A 989 52.41 75.76 -74.85
C GLU A 989 50.89 75.91 -74.96
N PHE A 990 50.30 76.71 -74.05
CA PHE A 990 48.90 77.10 -74.12
C PHE A 990 48.72 78.37 -74.96
N GLY A 991 48.10 78.24 -76.13
CA GLY A 991 47.57 79.38 -76.89
C GLY A 991 46.13 79.73 -76.47
N ASP A 992 45.46 80.59 -77.23
CA ASP A 992 44.02 80.78 -77.09
C ASP A 992 43.28 79.49 -77.50
N VAL A 993 42.70 78.80 -76.50
CA VAL A 993 41.94 77.56 -76.68
C VAL A 993 40.46 77.89 -76.92
N LEU A 994 39.95 77.56 -78.10
CA LEU A 994 38.55 77.78 -78.45
C LEU A 994 37.74 76.48 -78.27
N LEU A 995 36.70 76.53 -77.44
CA LEU A 995 35.73 75.45 -77.25
C LEU A 995 34.35 75.90 -77.74
N GLU A 996 33.57 74.99 -78.31
CA GLU A 996 32.24 75.28 -78.85
C GLU A 996 31.16 75.12 -77.78
N GLY A 997 30.42 76.20 -77.51
CA GLY A 997 29.40 76.23 -76.47
C GLY A 997 28.28 75.21 -76.70
N GLY A 998 28.07 74.33 -75.72
CA GLY A 998 27.05 73.28 -75.77
C GLY A 998 27.54 71.91 -76.27
N ARG A 999 28.83 71.76 -76.61
CA ARG A 999 29.45 70.44 -76.84
C ARG A 999 30.16 69.93 -75.57
N ARG A 1000 30.17 68.60 -75.42
CA ARG A 1000 31.00 67.89 -74.43
C ARG A 1000 32.40 67.65 -75.00
N TYR A 1001 33.39 67.59 -74.13
CA TYR A 1001 34.78 67.30 -74.48
C TYR A 1001 35.37 66.28 -73.49
N ALA A 1002 36.22 65.39 -73.98
CA ALA A 1002 36.92 64.38 -73.19
C ALA A 1002 38.45 64.44 -73.47
N PRO A 1003 39.31 64.06 -72.51
CA PRO A 1003 40.74 63.97 -72.74
C PRO A 1003 41.17 62.67 -73.43
N PHE A 1004 42.28 62.78 -74.15
CA PHE A 1004 43.07 61.67 -74.69
C PHE A 1004 44.56 61.87 -74.39
N VAL A 1005 45.32 60.77 -74.40
CA VAL A 1005 46.79 60.75 -74.26
C VAL A 1005 47.37 59.91 -75.38
N ILE A 1006 48.32 60.45 -76.14
CA ILE A 1006 49.19 59.66 -77.02
C ILE A 1006 50.46 59.34 -76.22
N ALA A 1007 50.53 58.12 -75.70
CA ALA A 1007 51.70 57.58 -75.02
C ALA A 1007 52.88 57.49 -76.00
N ASN A 1008 54.09 57.80 -75.54
CA ASN A 1008 55.35 57.83 -76.32
C ASN A 1008 55.36 58.79 -77.54
N GLY A 1009 54.26 59.49 -77.84
CA GLY A 1009 54.10 60.37 -79.00
C GLY A 1009 54.71 61.78 -78.87
N GLY A 1010 55.31 62.12 -77.73
CA GLY A 1010 55.76 63.48 -77.41
C GLY A 1010 56.84 64.07 -78.31
N ASN A 1011 57.54 63.25 -79.10
CA ASN A 1011 58.51 63.68 -80.12
C ASN A 1011 57.92 63.78 -81.54
N LEU A 1012 56.63 63.48 -81.73
CA LEU A 1012 55.97 63.55 -83.04
C LEU A 1012 55.68 65.00 -83.45
N GLY A 1013 56.68 65.71 -83.99
CA GLY A 1013 56.49 67.04 -84.57
C GLY A 1013 56.13 68.16 -83.59
N GLU A 1014 56.18 69.39 -84.11
CA GLU A 1014 56.27 70.61 -83.28
C GLU A 1014 54.93 71.01 -82.64
N SER A 1015 53.79 70.82 -83.33
CA SER A 1015 52.43 71.11 -82.81
C SER A 1015 51.59 69.85 -82.58
N LEU A 1016 50.54 69.94 -81.77
CA LEU A 1016 49.61 68.83 -81.48
C LEU A 1016 49.01 68.23 -82.75
N GLN A 1017 48.54 69.06 -83.67
CA GLN A 1017 47.97 68.61 -84.95
C GLN A 1017 49.04 67.92 -85.82
N GLY A 1018 50.31 68.32 -85.69
CA GLY A 1018 51.45 67.59 -86.24
C GLY A 1018 51.67 66.23 -85.58
N SER A 1019 51.57 66.15 -84.24
CA SER A 1019 51.67 64.91 -83.47
C SER A 1019 50.56 63.91 -83.82
N ILE A 1020 49.32 64.38 -83.88
CA ILE A 1020 48.15 63.58 -84.29
C ILE A 1020 48.31 63.11 -85.74
N GLN A 1021 48.68 63.98 -86.68
CA GLN A 1021 48.82 63.58 -88.07
C GLN A 1021 49.95 62.56 -88.25
N ALA A 1022 51.07 62.71 -87.53
CA ALA A 1022 52.17 61.74 -87.58
C ALA A 1022 51.78 60.41 -86.91
N PHE A 1023 51.04 60.44 -85.80
CA PHE A 1023 50.48 59.27 -85.14
C PHE A 1023 49.51 58.51 -86.05
N LEU A 1024 48.49 59.17 -86.60
CA LEU A 1024 47.50 58.58 -87.52
C LEU A 1024 48.10 58.11 -88.86
N THR A 1025 49.33 58.55 -89.19
CA THR A 1025 50.08 58.02 -90.35
C THR A 1025 50.82 56.71 -89.99
N LYS A 1026 51.15 56.49 -88.71
CA LYS A 1026 51.80 55.27 -88.20
C LYS A 1026 50.81 54.21 -87.73
N ASN A 1027 49.86 54.59 -86.88
CA ASN A 1027 48.84 53.74 -86.28
C ASN A 1027 47.43 54.26 -86.67
N PRO A 1028 47.00 54.05 -87.92
CA PRO A 1028 45.83 54.71 -88.50
C PRO A 1028 44.48 54.41 -87.81
N ASP A 1029 44.38 53.29 -87.10
CA ASP A 1029 43.14 52.80 -86.48
C ASP A 1029 43.29 52.52 -84.97
N ASN A 1030 44.36 53.04 -84.35
CA ASN A 1030 44.73 52.84 -82.93
C ASN A 1030 44.72 51.36 -82.49
N VAL A 1031 45.37 50.50 -83.28
CA VAL A 1031 45.40 49.06 -83.04
C VAL A 1031 46.44 48.71 -81.97
N ALA A 1032 46.19 47.65 -81.20
CA ALA A 1032 46.96 47.27 -80.02
C ALA A 1032 48.45 47.05 -80.30
N ALA A 1033 49.26 47.73 -79.51
CA ALA A 1033 50.70 47.51 -79.38
C ALA A 1033 50.97 46.21 -78.61
N THR A 1034 52.02 45.47 -78.97
CA THR A 1034 52.42 44.24 -78.27
C THR A 1034 53.08 44.55 -76.91
N LEU A 1035 53.37 43.51 -76.12
CA LEU A 1035 54.02 43.64 -74.81
C LEU A 1035 55.40 44.35 -74.88
N GLU A 1036 56.10 44.25 -76.01
CA GLU A 1036 57.39 44.92 -76.29
C GLU A 1036 57.22 46.41 -76.65
N ASN A 1037 55.98 46.84 -76.93
CA ASN A 1037 55.67 48.12 -77.53
C ASN A 1037 55.12 49.16 -76.54
N TYR A 1038 54.54 48.78 -75.40
CA TYR A 1038 54.07 49.74 -74.38
C TYR A 1038 55.18 50.70 -73.91
N ILE A 1039 56.43 50.21 -73.89
CA ILE A 1039 57.63 50.94 -73.48
C ILE A 1039 58.29 51.74 -74.64
N SER A 1040 57.74 51.72 -75.87
CA SER A 1040 58.50 52.19 -77.05
C SER A 1040 57.71 52.70 -78.26
N HIS A 1041 56.46 52.29 -78.46
CA HIS A 1041 55.64 52.68 -79.62
C HIS A 1041 54.54 53.66 -79.23
N GLU A 1042 54.08 54.42 -80.21
CA GLU A 1042 53.00 55.39 -80.01
C GLU A 1042 51.61 54.72 -80.00
N VAL A 1043 50.84 54.97 -78.95
CA VAL A 1043 49.49 54.44 -78.73
C VAL A 1043 48.59 55.57 -78.20
N ALA A 1044 47.36 55.67 -78.69
CA ALA A 1044 46.38 56.61 -78.16
C ALA A 1044 45.46 55.94 -77.14
N TYR A 1045 45.24 56.64 -76.03
CA TYR A 1045 44.32 56.28 -74.96
C TYR A 1045 43.27 57.38 -74.79
N PHE A 1046 42.04 56.97 -74.53
CA PHE A 1046 40.85 57.79 -74.42
C PHE A 1046 40.13 57.48 -73.10
N SER A 1047 39.27 58.41 -72.65
CA SER A 1047 38.54 58.31 -71.38
C SER A 1047 37.39 57.31 -71.37
N PHE A 1048 37.16 56.60 -72.48
CA PHE A 1048 36.11 55.58 -72.63
C PHE A 1048 36.78 54.26 -72.99
N GLY A 1049 36.81 53.29 -72.07
CA GLY A 1049 37.74 52.15 -72.14
C GLY A 1049 37.61 51.33 -73.43
N ALA A 1050 36.39 51.17 -73.93
CA ALA A 1050 36.14 50.46 -75.19
C ALA A 1050 36.85 51.09 -76.42
N ALA A 1051 37.19 52.38 -76.41
CA ALA A 1051 37.97 53.04 -77.46
C ALA A 1051 39.49 52.75 -77.40
N ASN A 1052 39.95 52.13 -76.30
CA ASN A 1052 41.36 51.80 -76.09
C ASN A 1052 41.71 50.43 -76.66
N PRO A 1053 42.97 50.19 -77.06
CA PRO A 1053 43.30 49.01 -77.88
C PRO A 1053 43.17 47.66 -77.14
N ASP A 1054 43.14 47.69 -75.81
CA ASP A 1054 42.93 46.56 -74.90
C ASP A 1054 41.56 46.61 -74.19
N GLY A 1055 40.73 47.62 -74.49
CA GLY A 1055 39.38 47.79 -73.92
C GLY A 1055 39.32 48.37 -72.50
N ALA A 1056 40.45 48.74 -71.88
CA ALA A 1056 40.50 49.18 -70.48
C ALA A 1056 40.50 50.73 -70.32
N GLU A 1057 40.02 51.23 -69.18
CA GLU A 1057 39.92 52.66 -68.86
C GLU A 1057 41.21 53.23 -68.27
N HIS A 1058 42.23 53.40 -69.11
CA HIS A 1058 43.51 54.02 -68.75
C HIS A 1058 43.42 55.53 -68.47
N LEU A 1059 42.27 56.16 -68.71
CA LEU A 1059 42.01 57.57 -68.40
C LEU A 1059 40.70 57.66 -67.61
N ARG A 1060 40.80 57.92 -66.31
CA ARG A 1060 39.64 57.99 -65.41
C ARG A 1060 39.34 59.40 -64.96
N SER A 1061 38.09 59.83 -65.11
CA SER A 1061 37.59 61.04 -64.46
C SER A 1061 37.52 60.83 -62.94
N ARG A 1062 38.10 61.76 -62.18
CA ARG A 1062 38.01 61.85 -60.71
C ARG A 1062 37.08 63.00 -60.28
N GLY A 1063 36.16 63.42 -61.15
CA GLY A 1063 35.24 64.55 -60.93
C GLY A 1063 35.90 65.93 -61.06
N ASN A 1064 35.11 67.01 -61.01
CA ASN A 1064 35.58 68.41 -61.05
C ASN A 1064 36.54 68.79 -62.22
N ASN A 1065 36.42 68.11 -63.37
CA ASN A 1065 37.35 68.18 -64.51
C ASN A 1065 38.79 67.73 -64.18
N ILE A 1066 38.94 66.86 -63.18
CA ILE A 1066 40.17 66.19 -62.79
C ILE A 1066 40.17 64.79 -63.43
N PHE A 1067 41.28 64.42 -64.07
CA PHE A 1067 41.45 63.13 -64.72
C PHE A 1067 42.78 62.52 -64.28
N GLY A 1068 42.78 61.27 -63.85
CA GLY A 1068 44.01 60.48 -63.67
C GLY A 1068 44.23 59.59 -64.88
N PHE A 1069 45.48 59.24 -65.15
CA PHE A 1069 45.76 58.00 -65.88
C PHE A 1069 45.66 56.80 -64.91
N GLU A 1070 45.72 55.56 -65.40
CA GLU A 1070 45.76 54.37 -64.53
C GLU A 1070 46.58 53.25 -65.18
N ASP A 1071 47.07 52.30 -64.39
CA ASP A 1071 48.13 51.37 -64.80
C ASP A 1071 47.66 50.15 -65.60
N LEU A 1072 48.60 49.56 -66.34
CA LEU A 1072 48.43 48.44 -67.26
C LEU A 1072 48.13 47.10 -66.54
N PRO A 1073 47.61 46.08 -67.24
CA PRO A 1073 47.32 44.78 -66.65
C PRO A 1073 48.53 44.14 -65.93
N GLY A 1074 48.37 43.88 -64.63
CA GLY A 1074 49.41 43.48 -63.66
C GLY A 1074 50.01 42.07 -63.84
N ASN A 1075 50.21 41.61 -65.07
CA ASN A 1075 50.87 40.35 -65.42
C ASN A 1075 52.27 40.57 -66.06
N LEU A 1076 52.88 41.73 -65.83
CA LEU A 1076 54.31 42.02 -66.06
C LEU A 1076 55.11 41.90 -64.74
N PRO A 1077 56.02 40.92 -64.59
CA PRO A 1077 56.75 40.73 -63.34
C PRO A 1077 57.99 41.65 -63.23
N ASN A 1078 58.18 42.23 -62.04
CA ASN A 1078 59.35 43.01 -61.63
C ASN A 1078 59.55 44.37 -62.34
N ILE A 1079 58.47 45.06 -62.67
CA ILE A 1079 58.50 46.52 -62.84
C ILE A 1079 57.56 47.15 -61.80
N SER A 1080 58.11 48.07 -61.03
CA SER A 1080 57.42 49.15 -60.32
C SER A 1080 58.32 50.35 -60.60
N ASP A 1081 57.81 51.29 -61.37
CA ASP A 1081 58.56 52.41 -61.96
C ASP A 1081 58.07 53.78 -61.49
N ASN A 1082 56.93 53.83 -60.78
CA ASN A 1082 56.25 55.03 -60.30
C ASN A 1082 56.15 56.05 -61.44
N ASP A 1083 55.43 55.72 -62.52
CA ASP A 1083 55.58 56.41 -63.80
C ASP A 1083 54.68 57.66 -63.97
N PHE A 1084 54.34 58.00 -65.21
CA PHE A 1084 53.38 59.06 -65.51
C PHE A 1084 51.94 58.70 -65.13
N ASN A 1085 51.63 57.43 -64.85
CA ASN A 1085 50.32 56.92 -64.53
C ASN A 1085 49.73 57.50 -63.23
N ASP A 1086 50.55 57.77 -62.21
CA ASP A 1086 50.19 58.51 -60.98
C ASP A 1086 49.87 60.02 -61.24
N GLY A 1087 49.98 60.48 -62.49
CA GLY A 1087 49.75 61.87 -62.90
C GLY A 1087 48.28 62.30 -62.91
N ILE A 1088 47.90 63.17 -61.98
CA ILE A 1088 46.57 63.78 -61.91
C ILE A 1088 46.51 65.11 -62.69
N LEU A 1089 45.64 65.19 -63.70
CA LEU A 1089 45.42 66.32 -64.59
C LEU A 1089 44.16 67.10 -64.20
N ALA A 1090 44.30 68.29 -63.60
CA ALA A 1090 43.18 69.12 -63.16
C ALA A 1090 42.90 70.31 -64.11
N PHE A 1091 41.80 70.25 -64.88
CA PHE A 1091 41.36 71.31 -65.79
C PHE A 1091 40.52 72.36 -65.05
N ASN A 1092 41.18 73.29 -64.34
CA ASN A 1092 40.49 74.41 -63.71
C ASN A 1092 39.97 75.42 -64.75
N PHE A 1093 38.67 75.39 -65.05
CA PHE A 1093 37.99 76.40 -65.87
C PHE A 1093 37.53 77.58 -64.99
N ILE A 1094 38.05 78.79 -65.26
CA ILE A 1094 37.75 80.02 -64.51
C ILE A 1094 36.82 80.89 -65.37
N ALA A 1095 35.57 81.06 -64.91
CA ALA A 1095 34.47 81.76 -65.59
C ALA A 1095 34.73 83.24 -65.90
#